data_AF-A0A7V8E923-F1
#
_entry.id   AF-A0A7V8E923-F1
#
_cell.length_a   1.000
_cell.length_b   1.000
_cell.length_c   1.000
_cell.angle_alpha   90.00
_cell.angle_beta   90.00
_cell.angle_gamma   90.00
#
_symmetry.space_group_name_H-M   'P 1'
#
loop_
_entity.id
_entity.type
_entity.pdbx_description
1 polymer ?
#
loop_
_entity_poly.entity_id
_entity_poly.type
_entity_poly.pdbx_seq_one_letter_code
_entity_poly.pdbx_strand_id
1 'polypeptide(L)'
;MRTTVFLLLGALLASGQAPAPLKLTVPKDHPRIGVLSADLEKVRANLANDPWKELWRHVVSRSEMVRRSQLDPKRAFGGQPGQSQRFTMTEGLECVALHALVGKDEAAAKALSDFFEAWDPAPLEKDIADNDFMSSGEFFEGLAVVLDWTWDLLTPAARTKLRATVERRTKHNYDGFVGKKSWEATTDANNHSMASMGAVGLAAVALWHENPDAPAWAGMAHAKMKSYIASSFDPDGACYEGTMYGPFGLFRILPFSDCCSRFGAGDAMEGFLGKVLAQLTNELTPGRARMLPINDTDGNFHGWGGTLFLYDASHHESPLSRWMWTDVLDRFAGSGGHTWAFAVLWEDGRAGGTPPEKKVACTKGRGTLTVRSGWEQHDFLAAFECGKRIPGTHGQSDVGHFLIYAKGRCLAADTGYSNVDKEGTPHQSIGHNLVLVDGKGEVITGGGQVTEGKLVQWEEKKTLVWAQADLTGAFAQKNYNPMAVATRCFLVLTGSDPYVVVADAFVKDAKDHEYAWLLHGNADSKFDLAKDRATHQSGEAALDIVPCLLDKEAPAFATARFPSGNFGEHDMLRATVRGRRWLGLTVLAPRAGADAAAEVKREIKSGKLVVTVTRGGAKDEFTLTAAPNGGIASVRAVRTIDGKPVADELKLK
;
A
#
# COMPACT_ATOMS: atom_id res chain seq x y z
N MET A 1 17.97 13.71 34.91
CA MET A 1 18.24 12.26 34.87
C MET A 1 17.27 11.58 33.90
N ARG A 2 17.51 11.68 32.58
CA ARG A 2 16.69 11.06 31.53
C ARG A 2 17.53 10.91 30.26
N THR A 3 18.42 9.92 30.22
CA THR A 3 19.20 9.58 29.02
C THR A 3 19.83 8.19 29.13
N THR A 4 19.04 7.12 29.24
CA THR A 4 19.62 5.74 29.22
C THR A 4 18.66 4.62 28.79
N VAL A 5 17.74 4.86 27.84
CA VAL A 5 16.89 3.76 27.30
C VAL A 5 17.09 3.51 25.80
N PHE A 6 17.78 4.39 25.05
CA PHE A 6 17.99 4.22 23.61
C PHE A 6 19.25 3.41 23.20
N LEU A 7 20.03 2.91 24.15
CA LEU A 7 21.27 2.16 23.88
C LEU A 7 21.11 0.62 23.90
N LEU A 8 19.92 0.09 24.21
CA LEU A 8 19.72 -1.36 24.34
C LEU A 8 19.19 -2.07 23.08
N LEU A 9 18.70 -1.35 22.06
CA LEU A 9 18.36 -1.97 20.77
C LEU A 9 19.51 -1.96 19.75
N GLY A 10 20.46 -1.04 19.86
CA GLY A 10 21.65 -0.99 18.98
C GLY A 10 22.77 -1.96 19.38
N ALA A 11 22.76 -2.46 20.62
CA ALA A 11 23.83 -3.32 21.15
C ALA A 11 23.60 -4.82 20.94
N LEU A 12 22.42 -5.24 20.47
CA LEU A 12 22.12 -6.65 20.12
C LEU A 12 22.56 -7.03 18.69
N LEU A 13 23.11 -6.09 17.92
CA LEU A 13 23.72 -6.35 16.61
C LEU A 13 25.26 -6.36 16.65
N ALA A 14 25.87 -6.26 17.83
CA ALA A 14 27.32 -6.29 18.02
C ALA A 14 27.82 -7.51 18.83
N SER A 15 26.96 -8.46 19.19
CA SER A 15 27.39 -9.80 19.57
C SER A 15 27.33 -10.69 18.34
N GLY A 16 28.48 -11.14 17.83
CA GLY A 16 28.58 -12.15 16.77
C GLY A 16 28.06 -13.54 17.18
N GLN A 17 27.05 -13.62 18.05
CA GLN A 17 26.29 -14.83 18.28
C GLN A 17 25.30 -14.97 17.12
N ALA A 18 25.53 -15.99 16.30
CA ALA A 18 24.52 -16.42 15.33
C ALA A 18 23.17 -16.57 16.06
N PRO A 19 22.07 -16.06 15.50
CA PRO A 19 20.76 -16.26 16.09
C PRO A 19 20.54 -17.76 16.33
N ALA A 20 19.92 -18.11 17.45
CA ALA A 20 19.63 -19.50 17.76
C ALA A 20 18.88 -20.13 16.56
N PRO A 21 19.23 -21.37 16.16
CA PRO A 21 18.57 -22.02 15.04
C PRO A 21 17.07 -22.10 15.29
N LEU A 22 16.28 -21.80 14.25
CA LEU A 22 14.83 -21.97 14.29
C LEU A 22 14.51 -23.41 14.68
N LYS A 23 13.66 -23.58 15.69
CA LYS A 23 13.16 -24.90 16.10
C LYS A 23 11.69 -25.01 15.70
N LEU A 24 11.39 -25.96 14.82
CA LEU A 24 10.02 -26.33 14.47
C LEU A 24 9.77 -27.80 14.84
N THR A 25 8.57 -28.09 15.32
CA THR A 25 8.09 -29.46 15.57
C THR A 25 7.19 -29.92 14.42
N VAL A 26 7.76 -30.05 13.22
CA VAL A 26 7.01 -30.44 12.02
C VAL A 26 6.64 -31.94 12.09
N PRO A 27 5.36 -32.32 11.91
CA PRO A 27 4.93 -33.71 11.85
C PRO A 27 5.61 -34.51 10.73
N LYS A 28 5.71 -35.84 10.89
CA LYS A 28 6.25 -36.73 9.85
C LYS A 28 5.26 -36.94 8.71
N ASP A 29 3.98 -37.06 9.02
CA ASP A 29 2.96 -37.35 8.02
C ASP A 29 2.63 -36.09 7.22
N HIS A 30 2.18 -36.30 5.99
CA HIS A 30 1.64 -35.26 5.10
C HIS A 30 0.10 -35.31 5.09
N PRO A 31 -0.59 -34.18 4.86
CA PRO A 31 -0.09 -32.82 4.66
C PRO A 31 0.38 -32.14 5.97
N ARG A 32 1.18 -31.09 5.81
CA ARG A 32 1.76 -30.26 6.89
C ARG A 32 1.40 -28.78 6.73
N ILE A 33 1.18 -28.30 5.51
CA ILE A 33 0.97 -26.87 5.20
C ILE A 33 -0.52 -26.54 5.26
N GLY A 34 -0.91 -25.62 6.15
CA GLY A 34 -2.29 -25.14 6.32
C GLY A 34 -3.28 -26.13 6.94
N VAL A 35 -3.07 -27.44 6.77
CA VAL A 35 -3.90 -28.52 7.31
C VAL A 35 -3.07 -29.76 7.61
N LEU A 36 -3.40 -30.50 8.68
CA LEU A 36 -2.81 -31.79 9.00
C LEU A 36 -3.72 -32.94 8.57
N SER A 37 -3.17 -34.13 8.35
CA SER A 37 -3.95 -35.33 7.98
C SER A 37 -5.08 -35.61 8.98
N ALA A 38 -4.83 -35.36 10.27
CA ALA A 38 -5.80 -35.53 11.36
C ALA A 38 -7.00 -34.56 11.28
N ASP A 39 -6.85 -33.42 10.60
CA ASP A 39 -7.88 -32.38 10.51
C ASP A 39 -8.74 -32.47 9.23
N LEU A 40 -8.37 -33.34 8.28
CA LEU A 40 -9.01 -33.39 6.96
C LEU A 40 -10.51 -33.71 7.03
N GLU A 41 -10.94 -34.63 7.90
CA GLU A 41 -12.37 -34.94 8.03
C GLU A 41 -13.17 -33.77 8.62
N LYS A 42 -12.55 -32.95 9.49
CA LYS A 42 -13.17 -31.72 10.00
C LYS A 42 -13.33 -30.68 8.88
N VAL A 43 -12.31 -30.50 8.04
CA VAL A 43 -12.39 -29.59 6.88
C VAL A 43 -13.50 -30.05 5.93
N ARG A 44 -13.57 -31.35 5.62
CA ARG A 44 -14.60 -31.93 4.74
C ARG A 44 -16.02 -31.70 5.25
N ALA A 45 -16.24 -31.82 6.55
CA ALA A 45 -17.55 -31.59 7.16
C ALA A 45 -18.04 -30.14 6.98
N ASN A 46 -17.13 -29.17 6.85
CA ASN A 46 -17.49 -27.76 6.68
C ASN A 46 -17.91 -27.41 5.25
N LEU A 47 -17.45 -28.12 4.23
CA LEU A 47 -17.63 -27.74 2.81
C LEU A 47 -19.10 -27.66 2.35
N ALA A 48 -20.01 -28.28 3.10
CA ALA A 48 -21.44 -28.21 2.81
C ALA A 48 -22.13 -26.96 3.38
N ASN A 49 -21.45 -26.22 4.26
CA ASN A 49 -22.01 -25.11 5.02
C ASN A 49 -21.47 -23.77 4.53
N ASP A 50 -22.29 -22.72 4.62
CA ASP A 50 -21.82 -21.36 4.33
C ASP A 50 -20.89 -20.87 5.46
N PRO A 51 -19.80 -20.12 5.15
CA PRO A 51 -19.41 -19.65 3.82
C PRO A 51 -18.50 -20.62 3.03
N TRP A 52 -18.03 -21.72 3.63
CA TRP A 52 -17.14 -22.69 2.96
C TRP A 52 -17.71 -23.26 1.66
N LYS A 53 -19.03 -23.42 1.59
CA LYS A 53 -19.71 -23.95 0.41
C LYS A 53 -19.43 -23.14 -0.85
N GLU A 54 -19.45 -21.81 -0.78
CA GLU A 54 -19.13 -20.96 -1.92
C GLU A 54 -17.62 -20.99 -2.23
N LEU A 55 -16.77 -20.88 -1.21
CA LEU A 55 -15.30 -21.00 -1.38
C LEU A 55 -14.91 -22.32 -2.04
N TRP A 56 -15.56 -23.42 -1.63
CA TRP A 56 -15.32 -24.74 -2.19
C TRP A 56 -15.78 -24.86 -3.65
N ARG A 57 -16.93 -24.27 -4.01
CA ARG A 57 -17.37 -24.21 -5.41
C ARG A 57 -16.36 -23.50 -6.30
N HIS A 58 -15.73 -22.43 -5.81
CA HIS A 58 -14.66 -21.76 -6.54
C HIS A 58 -13.45 -22.68 -6.75
N VAL A 59 -13.00 -23.37 -5.70
CA VAL A 59 -11.89 -24.35 -5.79
C VAL A 59 -12.20 -25.45 -6.80
N VAL A 60 -13.39 -26.05 -6.74
CA VAL A 60 -13.81 -27.12 -7.68
C VAL A 60 -13.87 -26.60 -9.11
N SER A 61 -14.53 -25.46 -9.34
CA SER A 61 -14.64 -24.83 -10.65
C SER A 61 -13.27 -24.52 -11.25
N ARG A 62 -12.37 -23.95 -10.45
CA ARG A 62 -10.99 -23.65 -10.87
C ARG A 62 -10.20 -24.92 -11.17
N SER A 63 -10.31 -25.94 -10.31
CA SER A 63 -9.70 -27.26 -10.52
C SER A 63 -10.12 -27.88 -11.85
N GLU A 64 -11.41 -27.87 -12.16
CA GLU A 64 -11.93 -28.38 -13.44
C GLU A 64 -11.39 -27.60 -14.64
N MET A 65 -11.36 -26.27 -14.55
CA MET A 65 -10.82 -25.42 -15.62
C MET A 65 -9.34 -25.69 -15.87
N VAL A 66 -8.53 -25.79 -14.82
CA VAL A 66 -7.08 -26.05 -14.87
C VAL A 66 -6.81 -27.42 -15.50
N ARG A 67 -7.51 -28.47 -15.05
CA ARG A 67 -7.37 -29.83 -15.61
C ARG A 67 -7.70 -29.91 -17.10
N ARG A 68 -8.67 -29.12 -17.58
CA ARG A 68 -9.10 -29.13 -18.97
C ARG A 68 -8.17 -28.35 -19.91
N SER A 69 -7.47 -27.32 -19.41
CA SER A 69 -6.86 -26.31 -20.28
C SER A 69 -5.42 -25.92 -19.93
N GLN A 70 -4.96 -26.18 -18.71
CA GLN A 70 -3.66 -25.68 -18.23
C GLN A 70 -2.68 -26.80 -17.84
N LEU A 71 -3.15 -27.99 -17.48
CA LEU A 71 -2.30 -29.17 -17.25
C LEU A 71 -1.91 -29.88 -18.55
N ASP A 72 -1.41 -29.13 -19.54
CA ASP A 72 -0.80 -29.69 -20.76
C ASP A 72 0.73 -29.73 -20.60
N PRO A 73 1.38 -30.89 -20.43
CA PRO A 73 2.84 -30.98 -20.26
C PRO A 73 3.69 -30.23 -21.29
N LYS A 74 3.18 -29.97 -22.50
CA LYS A 74 3.88 -29.27 -23.58
C LYS A 74 3.61 -27.76 -23.62
N ARG A 75 2.52 -27.32 -22.99
CA ARG A 75 2.03 -25.93 -23.04
C ARG A 75 1.71 -25.37 -21.67
N ALA A 76 2.00 -26.10 -20.60
CA ALA A 76 1.40 -25.84 -19.30
C ALA A 76 1.70 -24.42 -18.87
N PHE A 77 0.60 -23.72 -18.59
CA PHE A 77 0.58 -22.32 -18.25
C PHE A 77 1.21 -21.38 -19.30
N GLY A 78 1.48 -21.79 -20.55
CA GLY A 78 2.16 -21.01 -21.61
C GLY A 78 1.47 -19.70 -22.03
N GLY A 79 2.28 -18.71 -22.45
CA GLY A 79 1.90 -17.31 -22.72
C GLY A 79 3.10 -16.35 -22.55
N GLN A 80 2.92 -15.03 -22.73
CA GLN A 80 3.97 -14.02 -22.47
C GLN A 80 4.62 -14.26 -21.09
N PRO A 81 5.97 -14.28 -20.97
CA PRO A 81 6.64 -14.53 -19.70
C PRO A 81 6.25 -13.45 -18.68
N GLY A 82 5.96 -13.83 -17.43
CA GLY A 82 5.71 -12.84 -16.39
C GLY A 82 5.03 -13.32 -15.12
N GLN A 83 4.81 -12.36 -14.22
CA GLN A 83 4.29 -12.58 -12.87
C GLN A 83 2.86 -13.13 -12.84
N SER A 84 1.95 -12.59 -13.66
CA SER A 84 0.55 -13.02 -13.70
C SER A 84 0.38 -14.52 -14.03
N GLN A 85 1.24 -15.04 -14.90
CA GLN A 85 1.28 -16.46 -15.27
C GLN A 85 1.65 -17.34 -14.08
N ARG A 86 2.66 -16.94 -13.29
CA ARG A 86 3.10 -17.65 -12.08
C ARG A 86 2.02 -17.64 -10.99
N PHE A 87 1.33 -16.52 -10.79
CA PHE A 87 0.18 -16.44 -9.86
C PHE A 87 -0.95 -17.40 -10.25
N THR A 88 -1.27 -17.43 -11.55
CA THR A 88 -2.30 -18.31 -12.11
C THR A 88 -1.92 -19.78 -11.93
N MET A 89 -0.63 -20.11 -12.12
CA MET A 89 -0.11 -21.45 -11.91
C MET A 89 -0.19 -21.90 -10.45
N THR A 90 0.27 -21.07 -9.51
CA THR A 90 0.19 -21.37 -8.07
C THR A 90 -1.25 -21.66 -7.65
N GLU A 91 -2.16 -20.72 -7.91
CA GLU A 91 -3.57 -20.87 -7.55
C GLU A 91 -4.21 -22.09 -8.22
N GLY A 92 -3.94 -22.27 -9.52
CA GLY A 92 -4.55 -23.33 -10.30
C GLY A 92 -4.13 -24.71 -9.83
N LEU A 93 -2.84 -24.93 -9.62
CA LEU A 93 -2.32 -26.21 -9.13
C LEU A 93 -2.78 -26.50 -7.70
N GLU A 94 -2.80 -25.50 -6.82
CA GLU A 94 -3.31 -25.65 -5.45
C GLU A 94 -4.80 -26.00 -5.41
N CYS A 95 -5.62 -25.42 -6.30
CA CYS A 95 -7.03 -25.79 -6.41
C CYS A 95 -7.21 -27.25 -6.86
N VAL A 96 -6.39 -27.74 -7.81
CA VAL A 96 -6.42 -29.15 -8.22
C VAL A 96 -5.96 -30.06 -7.08
N ALA A 97 -4.89 -29.69 -6.38
CA ALA A 97 -4.36 -30.45 -5.25
C ALA A 97 -5.35 -30.52 -4.08
N LEU A 98 -5.99 -29.40 -3.72
CA LEU A 98 -7.00 -29.38 -2.67
C LEU A 98 -8.26 -30.17 -3.06
N HIS A 99 -8.66 -30.12 -4.34
CA HIS A 99 -9.76 -30.94 -4.85
C HIS A 99 -9.45 -32.44 -4.72
N ALA A 100 -8.22 -32.86 -5.05
CA ALA A 100 -7.76 -34.23 -4.85
C ALA A 100 -7.73 -34.62 -3.36
N LEU A 101 -7.12 -33.79 -2.51
CA LEU A 101 -6.90 -34.07 -1.09
C LEU A 101 -8.19 -34.00 -0.26
N VAL A 102 -8.83 -32.84 -0.24
CA VAL A 102 -10.00 -32.57 0.59
C VAL A 102 -11.25 -33.17 -0.06
N GLY A 103 -11.43 -32.95 -1.37
CA GLY A 103 -12.57 -33.47 -2.13
C GLY A 103 -12.54 -34.98 -2.39
N LYS A 104 -11.40 -35.65 -2.15
CA LYS A 104 -11.17 -37.06 -2.51
C LYS A 104 -11.39 -37.33 -4.02
N ASP A 105 -11.13 -36.33 -4.87
CA ASP A 105 -11.29 -36.45 -6.33
C ASP A 105 -10.10 -37.22 -6.95
N GLU A 106 -10.29 -38.52 -7.21
CA GLU A 106 -9.27 -39.38 -7.82
C GLU A 106 -8.84 -38.88 -9.21
N ALA A 107 -9.75 -38.28 -9.97
CA ALA A 107 -9.45 -37.73 -11.28
C ALA A 107 -8.51 -36.51 -11.20
N ALA A 108 -8.58 -35.70 -10.15
CA ALA A 108 -7.67 -34.59 -9.88
C ALA A 108 -6.29 -35.11 -9.46
N ALA A 109 -6.23 -36.11 -8.57
CA ALA A 109 -4.98 -36.77 -8.21
C ALA A 109 -4.28 -37.39 -9.43
N LYS A 110 -5.05 -38.08 -10.28
CA LYS A 110 -4.56 -38.67 -11.53
C LYS A 110 -4.07 -37.59 -12.50
N ALA A 111 -4.83 -36.51 -12.70
CA ALA A 111 -4.43 -35.43 -13.60
C ALA A 111 -3.11 -34.77 -13.18
N LEU A 112 -2.90 -34.56 -11.88
CA LEU A 112 -1.62 -34.06 -11.38
C LEU A 112 -0.48 -35.06 -11.57
N SER A 113 -0.74 -36.35 -11.34
CA SER A 113 0.26 -37.41 -11.57
C SER A 113 0.68 -37.47 -13.04
N ASP A 114 -0.28 -37.57 -13.95
CA ASP A 114 -0.02 -37.61 -15.40
C ASP A 114 0.74 -36.35 -15.85
N PHE A 115 0.35 -35.18 -15.33
CA PHE A 115 0.99 -33.91 -15.62
C PHE A 115 2.46 -33.91 -15.17
N PHE A 116 2.73 -34.13 -13.88
CA PHE A 116 4.09 -34.04 -13.35
C PHE A 116 5.02 -35.13 -13.88
N GLU A 117 4.52 -36.33 -14.18
CA GLU A 117 5.31 -37.35 -14.88
C GLU A 117 5.79 -36.86 -16.24
N ALA A 118 4.89 -36.27 -17.04
CA ALA A 118 5.18 -35.87 -18.41
C ALA A 118 5.80 -34.46 -18.55
N TRP A 119 5.60 -33.57 -17.58
CA TRP A 119 5.94 -32.14 -17.69
C TRP A 119 7.44 -31.86 -17.58
N ASP A 120 8.02 -31.14 -18.53
CA ASP A 120 9.39 -30.62 -18.41
C ASP A 120 9.35 -29.18 -17.86
N PRO A 121 9.92 -28.89 -16.67
CA PRO A 121 9.97 -27.55 -16.13
C PRO A 121 11.01 -26.64 -16.83
N ALA A 122 11.99 -27.21 -17.56
CA ALA A 122 13.12 -26.46 -18.10
C ALA A 122 12.74 -25.26 -19.00
N PRO A 123 11.70 -25.35 -19.87
CA PRO A 123 11.26 -24.20 -20.66
C PRO A 123 10.81 -23.02 -19.81
N LEU A 124 10.07 -23.25 -18.73
CA LEU A 124 9.60 -22.18 -17.82
C LEU A 124 10.73 -21.66 -16.94
N GLU A 125 11.66 -22.53 -16.52
CA GLU A 125 12.82 -22.13 -15.74
C GLU A 125 13.80 -21.27 -16.54
N LYS A 126 13.94 -21.52 -17.86
CA LYS A 126 14.86 -20.78 -18.74
C LYS A 126 14.54 -19.28 -18.84
N ASP A 127 13.27 -18.92 -18.67
CA ASP A 127 12.81 -17.53 -18.75
C ASP A 127 13.05 -16.75 -17.44
N ILE A 128 13.55 -17.42 -16.40
CA ILE A 128 13.88 -16.82 -15.10
C ILE A 128 15.39 -16.63 -15.04
N ALA A 129 15.84 -15.37 -14.92
CA ALA A 129 17.25 -15.07 -14.76
C ALA A 129 17.82 -15.69 -13.47
N ASP A 130 19.07 -16.15 -13.51
CA ASP A 130 19.73 -16.83 -12.37
C ASP A 130 19.84 -15.98 -11.09
N ASN A 131 19.66 -14.66 -11.19
CA ASN A 131 19.72 -13.73 -10.07
C ASN A 131 18.35 -13.07 -9.76
N ASP A 132 17.28 -13.48 -10.45
CA ASP A 132 15.90 -13.06 -10.19
C ASP A 132 15.24 -14.08 -9.25
N PHE A 133 15.51 -13.92 -7.95
CA PHE A 133 15.01 -14.86 -6.95
C PHE A 133 13.53 -14.66 -6.64
N MET A 134 12.98 -13.46 -6.86
CA MET A 134 11.53 -13.24 -6.81
C MET A 134 10.83 -14.13 -7.84
N SER A 135 11.12 -13.98 -9.14
CA SER A 135 10.47 -14.79 -10.18
C SER A 135 10.69 -16.29 -9.97
N SER A 136 11.88 -16.66 -9.47
CA SER A 136 12.16 -18.03 -9.03
C SER A 136 11.21 -18.49 -7.92
N GLY A 137 11.07 -17.73 -6.84
CA GLY A 137 10.18 -18.03 -5.72
C GLY A 137 8.74 -18.21 -6.18
N GLU A 138 8.23 -17.25 -6.96
CA GLU A 138 6.88 -17.28 -7.54
C GLU A 138 6.62 -18.52 -8.40
N PHE A 139 7.68 -19.10 -9.00
CA PHE A 139 7.57 -20.30 -9.83
C PHE A 139 7.36 -21.57 -9.00
N PHE A 140 8.06 -21.74 -7.86
CA PHE A 140 8.00 -22.99 -7.10
C PHE A 140 7.19 -22.94 -5.79
N GLU A 141 6.73 -21.76 -5.37
CA GLU A 141 5.94 -21.58 -4.14
C GLU A 141 4.72 -22.52 -4.10
N GLY A 142 3.87 -22.47 -5.12
CA GLY A 142 2.71 -23.37 -5.23
C GLY A 142 3.10 -24.84 -5.43
N LEU A 143 4.25 -25.12 -6.05
CA LEU A 143 4.74 -26.49 -6.22
C LEU A 143 5.10 -27.13 -4.87
N ALA A 144 5.62 -26.35 -3.92
CA ALA A 144 5.90 -26.84 -2.56
C ALA A 144 4.61 -27.21 -1.82
N VAL A 145 3.57 -26.38 -1.92
CA VAL A 145 2.24 -26.66 -1.33
C VAL A 145 1.61 -27.90 -1.96
N VAL A 146 1.63 -27.98 -3.29
CA VAL A 146 1.09 -29.14 -4.04
C VAL A 146 1.83 -30.42 -3.68
N LEU A 147 3.16 -30.39 -3.57
CA LEU A 147 3.96 -31.54 -3.15
C LEU A 147 3.53 -32.06 -1.77
N ASP A 148 3.35 -31.17 -0.80
CA ASP A 148 2.92 -31.52 0.55
C ASP A 148 1.50 -32.12 0.55
N TRP A 149 0.55 -31.47 -0.12
CA TRP A 149 -0.85 -31.90 -0.14
C TRP A 149 -1.10 -33.18 -0.90
N THR A 150 -0.27 -33.49 -1.89
CA THR A 150 -0.44 -34.65 -2.77
C THR A 150 0.61 -35.74 -2.55
N TRP A 151 1.37 -35.66 -1.46
CA TRP A 151 2.46 -36.60 -1.15
C TRP A 151 2.04 -38.06 -1.29
N ASP A 152 0.89 -38.45 -0.72
CA ASP A 152 0.38 -39.83 -0.79
C ASP A 152 -0.64 -40.06 -1.93
N LEU A 153 -0.92 -39.02 -2.72
CA LEU A 153 -1.90 -39.06 -3.83
C LEU A 153 -1.23 -39.16 -5.20
N LEU A 154 0.01 -38.65 -5.33
CA LEU A 154 0.78 -38.75 -6.55
C LEU A 154 1.35 -40.15 -6.76
N THR A 155 1.49 -40.53 -8.02
CA THR A 155 2.33 -41.66 -8.41
C THR A 155 3.77 -41.45 -7.93
N PRO A 156 4.54 -42.52 -7.64
CA PRO A 156 5.94 -42.40 -7.23
C PRO A 156 6.78 -41.59 -8.22
N ALA A 157 6.56 -41.75 -9.52
CA ALA A 157 7.30 -41.03 -10.56
C ALA A 157 6.97 -39.53 -10.59
N ALA A 158 5.69 -39.16 -10.53
CA ALA A 158 5.26 -37.75 -10.41
C ALA A 158 5.88 -37.10 -9.16
N ARG A 159 5.75 -37.76 -8.00
CA ARG A 159 6.25 -37.26 -6.72
C ARG A 159 7.75 -37.04 -6.75
N THR A 160 8.53 -37.99 -7.26
CA THR A 160 9.99 -37.86 -7.38
C THR A 160 10.38 -36.67 -8.25
N LYS A 161 9.68 -36.45 -9.37
CA LYS A 161 9.99 -35.36 -10.30
C LYS A 161 9.60 -33.98 -9.77
N LEU A 162 8.43 -33.88 -9.13
CA LEU A 162 7.99 -32.65 -8.45
C LEU A 162 8.95 -32.31 -7.30
N ARG A 163 9.28 -33.28 -6.44
CA ARG A 163 10.25 -33.12 -5.36
C ARG A 163 11.60 -32.62 -5.86
N ALA A 164 12.17 -33.24 -6.90
CA ALA A 164 13.46 -32.83 -7.45
C ALA A 164 13.45 -31.38 -7.98
N THR A 165 12.31 -30.92 -8.49
CA THR A 165 12.13 -29.54 -8.95
C THR A 165 12.08 -28.57 -7.76
N VAL A 166 11.28 -28.87 -6.75
CA VAL A 166 11.19 -28.07 -5.51
C VAL A 166 12.55 -27.99 -4.80
N GLU A 167 13.26 -29.11 -4.63
CA GLU A 167 14.60 -29.14 -4.02
C GLU A 167 15.61 -28.30 -4.80
N ARG A 168 15.65 -28.44 -6.13
CA ARG A 168 16.58 -27.68 -6.99
C ARG A 168 16.35 -26.18 -6.88
N ARG A 169 15.09 -25.71 -6.99
CA ARG A 169 14.77 -24.28 -6.93
C ARG A 169 14.93 -23.70 -5.53
N THR A 170 14.57 -24.46 -4.49
CA THR A 170 14.79 -24.07 -3.09
C THR A 170 16.27 -23.86 -2.81
N LYS A 171 17.10 -24.83 -3.22
CA LYS A 171 18.56 -24.71 -3.07
C LYS A 171 19.12 -23.52 -3.84
N HIS A 172 18.68 -23.31 -5.09
CA HIS A 172 19.12 -22.17 -5.90
C HIS A 172 18.86 -20.82 -5.19
N ASN A 173 17.64 -20.61 -4.69
CA ASN A 173 17.30 -19.39 -3.97
C ASN A 173 18.06 -19.27 -2.64
N TYR A 174 18.12 -20.36 -1.86
CA TYR A 174 18.86 -20.38 -0.60
C TYR A 174 20.34 -20.01 -0.81
N ASP A 175 21.04 -20.68 -1.74
CA ASP A 175 22.45 -20.41 -2.04
C ASP A 175 22.66 -18.98 -2.58
N GLY A 176 21.68 -18.47 -3.34
CA GLY A 176 21.63 -17.09 -3.81
C GLY A 176 21.61 -16.08 -2.66
N PHE A 177 20.79 -16.34 -1.65
CA PHE A 177 20.68 -15.50 -0.46
C PHE A 177 21.89 -15.63 0.48
N VAL A 178 22.39 -16.84 0.73
CA VAL A 178 23.67 -17.06 1.46
C VAL A 178 24.80 -16.30 0.77
N GLY A 179 24.90 -16.45 -0.55
CA GLY A 179 25.95 -15.85 -1.36
C GLY A 179 25.74 -14.37 -1.66
N LYS A 180 24.62 -13.76 -1.23
CA LYS A 180 24.25 -12.37 -1.51
C LYS A 180 24.33 -12.02 -3.01
N LYS A 181 23.83 -12.92 -3.86
CA LYS A 181 23.99 -12.86 -5.33
C LYS A 181 23.04 -11.88 -6.03
N SER A 182 22.13 -11.23 -5.30
CA SER A 182 21.23 -10.20 -5.83
C SER A 182 20.98 -9.10 -4.79
N TRP A 183 20.40 -7.98 -5.26
CA TRP A 183 20.00 -6.88 -4.38
C TRP A 183 18.90 -7.32 -3.38
N GLU A 184 18.00 -8.23 -3.80
CA GLU A 184 16.93 -8.81 -2.96
C GLU A 184 17.50 -9.52 -1.72
N ALA A 185 18.67 -10.15 -1.90
CA ALA A 185 19.40 -10.83 -0.82
C ALA A 185 20.12 -9.87 0.12
N THR A 186 20.46 -8.65 -0.33
CA THR A 186 21.25 -7.68 0.45
C THR A 186 20.42 -6.61 1.15
N THR A 187 19.21 -6.34 0.68
CA THR A 187 18.33 -5.31 1.23
C THR A 187 17.29 -5.95 2.14
N ASP A 188 17.02 -5.39 3.32
CA ASP A 188 16.01 -5.94 4.24
C ASP A 188 14.60 -5.49 3.91
N ALA A 189 14.42 -4.23 3.57
CA ALA A 189 13.13 -3.67 3.17
C ALA A 189 12.93 -3.83 1.65
N ASN A 190 12.48 -5.01 1.21
CA ASN A 190 11.97 -5.21 -0.14
C ASN A 190 11.00 -6.40 -0.22
N ASN A 191 9.85 -6.17 -0.84
CA ASN A 191 8.82 -7.17 -1.07
C ASN A 191 9.26 -8.34 -1.97
N HIS A 192 10.20 -8.12 -2.90
CA HIS A 192 10.75 -9.15 -3.80
C HIS A 192 11.32 -10.35 -3.03
N SER A 193 12.09 -10.07 -1.96
CA SER A 193 12.68 -11.10 -1.12
C SER A 193 11.65 -12.00 -0.46
N MET A 194 10.41 -11.54 -0.27
CA MET A 194 9.35 -12.30 0.39
C MET A 194 8.74 -13.36 -0.54
N ALA A 195 8.68 -13.14 -1.85
CA ALA A 195 8.27 -14.19 -2.79
C ALA A 195 9.27 -15.35 -2.80
N SER A 196 10.57 -15.04 -2.74
CA SER A 196 11.63 -16.04 -2.62
C SER A 196 11.57 -16.78 -1.29
N MET A 197 11.54 -16.04 -0.17
CA MET A 197 11.65 -16.64 1.16
C MET A 197 10.36 -17.30 1.66
N GLY A 198 9.19 -16.85 1.21
CA GLY A 198 7.93 -17.58 1.41
C GLY A 198 8.00 -18.97 0.78
N ALA A 199 8.41 -19.04 -0.49
CA ALA A 199 8.59 -20.30 -1.21
C ALA A 199 9.64 -21.22 -0.57
N VAL A 200 10.81 -20.68 -0.19
CA VAL A 200 11.87 -21.44 0.51
C VAL A 200 11.36 -21.98 1.84
N GLY A 201 10.60 -21.18 2.61
CA GLY A 201 10.01 -21.60 3.88
C GLY A 201 8.99 -22.73 3.72
N LEU A 202 8.08 -22.62 2.74
CA LEU A 202 7.10 -23.66 2.44
C LEU A 202 7.75 -24.95 1.95
N ALA A 203 8.74 -24.86 1.07
CA ALA A 203 9.51 -26.02 0.62
C ALA A 203 10.25 -26.71 1.77
N ALA A 204 10.79 -25.95 2.72
CA ALA A 204 11.41 -26.49 3.91
C ALA A 204 10.43 -27.28 4.79
N VAL A 205 9.19 -26.80 4.96
CA VAL A 205 8.15 -27.53 5.70
C VAL A 205 7.73 -28.81 4.96
N ALA A 206 7.51 -28.71 3.64
CA ALA A 206 7.17 -29.85 2.80
C ALA A 206 8.27 -30.92 2.77
N LEU A 207 9.54 -30.56 2.97
CA LEU A 207 10.67 -31.47 2.88
C LEU A 207 11.38 -31.71 4.23
N TRP A 208 10.73 -31.36 5.34
CA TRP A 208 11.36 -31.30 6.66
C TRP A 208 12.02 -32.61 7.10
N HIS A 209 11.42 -33.76 6.77
CA HIS A 209 11.94 -35.09 7.12
C HIS A 209 12.60 -35.79 5.91
N GLU A 210 12.49 -35.18 4.74
CA GLU A 210 12.90 -35.73 3.46
C GLU A 210 14.26 -35.19 2.99
N ASN A 211 14.62 -33.98 3.41
CA ASN A 211 15.84 -33.29 3.02
C ASN A 211 16.60 -32.72 4.24
N PRO A 212 17.88 -33.09 4.46
CA PRO A 212 18.64 -32.64 5.63
C PRO A 212 18.91 -31.13 5.67
N ASP A 213 18.81 -30.42 4.54
CA ASP A 213 19.02 -28.97 4.46
C ASP A 213 17.76 -28.17 4.84
N ALA A 214 16.59 -28.81 4.93
CA ALA A 214 15.31 -28.14 5.19
C ALA A 214 15.30 -27.27 6.46
N PRO A 215 15.87 -27.68 7.61
CA PRO A 215 15.96 -26.81 8.78
C PRO A 215 16.76 -25.51 8.53
N ALA A 216 17.82 -25.57 7.71
CA ALA A 216 18.61 -24.40 7.37
C ALA A 216 17.83 -23.45 6.44
N TRP A 217 17.08 -24.00 5.49
CA TRP A 217 16.19 -23.25 4.60
C TRP A 217 15.11 -22.50 5.40
N ALA A 218 14.41 -23.18 6.31
CA ALA A 218 13.40 -22.56 7.16
C ALA A 218 14.00 -21.48 8.08
N GLY A 219 15.19 -21.73 8.63
CA GLY A 219 15.90 -20.76 9.46
C GLY A 219 16.19 -19.45 8.72
N MET A 220 16.60 -19.53 7.46
CA MET A 220 16.83 -18.36 6.62
C MET A 220 15.54 -17.63 6.27
N ALA A 221 14.52 -18.37 5.83
CA ALA A 221 13.21 -17.81 5.47
C ALA A 221 12.61 -17.05 6.66
N HIS A 222 12.65 -17.64 7.86
CA HIS A 222 12.15 -17.02 9.08
C HIS A 222 12.97 -15.79 9.51
N ALA A 223 14.30 -15.86 9.42
CA ALA A 223 15.15 -14.70 9.71
C ALA A 223 14.83 -13.53 8.75
N LYS A 224 14.68 -13.82 7.46
CA LYS A 224 14.39 -12.79 6.46
C LYS A 224 12.97 -12.22 6.60
N MET A 225 11.98 -13.06 6.88
CA MET A 225 10.61 -12.66 7.20
C MET A 225 10.57 -11.64 8.35
N LYS A 226 11.23 -11.95 9.48
CA LYS A 226 11.30 -11.02 10.62
C LYS A 226 12.02 -9.71 10.29
N SER A 227 13.10 -9.79 9.51
CA SER A 227 13.84 -8.61 9.04
C SER A 227 12.96 -7.71 8.16
N TYR A 228 12.20 -8.30 7.24
CA TYR A 228 11.28 -7.58 6.36
C TYR A 228 10.17 -6.87 7.14
N ILE A 229 9.51 -7.58 8.08
CA ILE A 229 8.47 -6.99 8.95
C ILE A 229 9.03 -5.80 9.74
N ALA A 230 10.23 -5.93 10.30
CA ALA A 230 10.85 -4.88 11.12
C ALA A 230 11.35 -3.67 10.32
N SER A 231 11.65 -3.83 9.03
CA SER A 231 12.30 -2.80 8.20
C SER A 231 11.36 -2.13 7.19
N SER A 232 10.31 -2.82 6.74
CA SER A 232 9.44 -2.35 5.65
C SER A 232 8.18 -1.63 6.13
N PHE A 233 7.87 -1.72 7.43
CA PHE A 233 6.66 -1.14 8.01
C PHE A 233 7.02 -0.18 9.13
N ASP A 234 6.21 0.86 9.28
CA ASP A 234 6.29 1.72 10.43
C ASP A 234 5.53 1.12 11.64
N PRO A 235 5.75 1.66 12.87
CA PRO A 235 5.12 1.12 14.07
C PRO A 235 3.58 1.16 14.09
N ASP A 236 2.97 1.97 13.22
CA ASP A 236 1.53 2.14 13.07
C ASP A 236 0.96 1.26 11.93
N GLY A 237 1.81 0.51 11.21
CA GLY A 237 1.44 -0.48 10.19
C GLY A 237 1.56 0.01 8.74
N ALA A 238 1.96 1.25 8.49
CA ALA A 238 2.16 1.74 7.13
C ALA A 238 3.40 1.11 6.48
N CYS A 239 3.23 0.55 5.29
CA CYS A 239 4.37 0.06 4.50
C CYS A 239 5.11 1.23 3.83
N TYR A 240 6.42 1.32 4.03
CA TYR A 240 7.25 2.35 3.40
C TYR A 240 7.36 2.23 1.87
N GLU A 241 7.06 1.05 1.31
CA GLU A 241 7.00 0.85 -0.14
C GLU A 241 5.66 1.29 -0.74
N GLY A 242 4.62 1.51 0.09
CA GLY A 242 3.29 1.88 -0.37
C GLY A 242 2.26 0.76 -0.26
N THR A 243 1.04 1.08 -0.69
CA THR A 243 -0.19 0.30 -0.49
C THR A 243 -0.24 -1.02 -1.21
N MET A 244 0.44 -1.14 -2.36
CA MET A 244 0.46 -2.35 -3.16
C MET A 244 1.56 -3.32 -2.68
N TYR A 245 2.73 -2.78 -2.38
CA TYR A 245 3.95 -3.57 -2.14
C TYR A 245 4.00 -4.25 -0.76
N GLY A 246 3.47 -3.59 0.27
CA GLY A 246 3.36 -4.18 1.62
C GLY A 246 2.53 -5.46 1.65
N PRO A 247 1.25 -5.41 1.21
CA PRO A 247 0.43 -6.61 1.07
C PRO A 247 1.08 -7.66 0.17
N PHE A 248 1.75 -7.25 -0.91
CA PHE A 248 2.46 -8.19 -1.81
C PHE A 248 3.50 -9.01 -1.05
N GLY A 249 4.34 -8.36 -0.24
CA GLY A 249 5.32 -9.08 0.55
C GLY A 249 4.67 -9.99 1.58
N LEU A 250 3.66 -9.50 2.29
CA LEU A 250 3.01 -10.25 3.37
C LEU A 250 2.26 -11.50 2.91
N PHE A 251 1.51 -11.45 1.80
CA PHE A 251 0.72 -12.61 1.39
C PHE A 251 1.60 -13.80 0.98
N ARG A 252 2.84 -13.55 0.51
CA ARG A 252 3.83 -14.58 0.16
C ARG A 252 4.33 -15.36 1.37
N ILE A 253 4.65 -14.64 2.45
CA ILE A 253 5.18 -15.26 3.67
C ILE A 253 4.10 -15.75 4.63
N LEU A 254 2.84 -15.33 4.45
CA LEU A 254 1.75 -15.64 5.35
C LEU A 254 1.55 -17.17 5.54
N PRO A 255 1.49 -18.01 4.48
CA PRO A 255 1.41 -19.47 4.66
C PRO A 255 2.58 -20.06 5.45
N PHE A 256 3.79 -19.53 5.29
CA PHE A 256 4.95 -19.96 6.07
C PHE A 256 4.87 -19.49 7.53
N SER A 257 4.37 -18.28 7.79
CA SER A 257 4.10 -17.79 9.15
C SER A 257 3.09 -18.68 9.88
N ASP A 258 2.01 -19.10 9.20
CA ASP A 258 1.04 -20.07 9.74
C ASP A 258 1.72 -21.39 10.12
N CYS A 259 2.61 -21.92 9.26
CA CYS A 259 3.41 -23.09 9.59
C CYS A 259 4.30 -22.88 10.83
N CYS A 260 4.97 -21.72 10.93
CA CYS A 260 5.78 -21.37 12.10
C CYS A 260 4.95 -21.34 13.39
N SER A 261 3.75 -20.75 13.33
CA SER A 261 2.81 -20.71 14.45
C SER A 261 2.41 -22.12 14.90
N ARG A 262 1.92 -22.94 13.96
CA ARG A 262 1.49 -24.32 14.21
C ARG A 262 2.58 -25.23 14.75
N PHE A 263 3.84 -24.99 14.37
CA PHE A 263 4.98 -25.84 14.74
C PHE A 263 5.89 -25.24 15.81
N GLY A 264 5.38 -24.28 16.59
CA GLY A 264 5.98 -23.86 17.86
C GLY A 264 7.02 -22.74 17.78
N ALA A 265 7.14 -22.06 16.64
CA ALA A 265 7.96 -20.84 16.50
C ALA A 265 7.18 -19.55 16.77
N GLY A 266 5.86 -19.63 16.96
CA GLY A 266 4.97 -18.49 17.15
C GLY A 266 4.55 -17.84 15.82
N ASP A 267 3.51 -17.01 15.88
CA ASP A 267 3.01 -16.30 14.72
C ASP A 267 3.73 -14.95 14.56
N ALA A 268 4.42 -14.75 13.44
CA ALA A 268 5.07 -13.48 13.14
C ALA A 268 4.06 -12.35 12.81
N MET A 269 2.79 -12.70 12.56
CA MET A 269 1.72 -11.76 12.25
C MET A 269 1.02 -11.20 13.49
N GLU A 270 1.14 -11.87 14.64
CA GLU A 270 0.43 -11.51 15.87
C GLU A 270 0.81 -10.09 16.34
N GLY A 271 -0.20 -9.25 16.58
CA GLY A 271 -0.03 -7.86 17.03
C GLY A 271 0.55 -6.88 15.98
N PHE A 272 0.97 -7.39 14.82
CA PHE A 272 1.50 -6.62 13.70
C PHE A 272 0.46 -6.49 12.57
N LEU A 273 -0.10 -7.61 12.10
CA LEU A 273 -0.93 -7.66 10.90
C LEU A 273 -2.17 -6.77 11.02
N GLY A 274 -2.87 -6.79 12.15
CA GLY A 274 -4.04 -5.94 12.38
C GLY A 274 -3.76 -4.43 12.23
N LYS A 275 -2.54 -3.96 12.54
CA LYS A 275 -2.14 -2.56 12.33
C LYS A 275 -1.96 -2.26 10.85
N VAL A 276 -1.29 -3.16 10.12
CA VAL A 276 -1.10 -3.05 8.68
C VAL A 276 -2.43 -3.02 7.96
N LEU A 277 -3.34 -3.93 8.32
CA LEU A 277 -4.67 -4.03 7.71
C LEU A 277 -5.56 -2.84 8.07
N ALA A 278 -5.46 -2.32 9.30
CA ALA A 278 -6.12 -1.07 9.67
C ALA A 278 -5.62 0.11 8.82
N GLN A 279 -4.30 0.23 8.63
CA GLN A 279 -3.75 1.28 7.79
C GLN A 279 -4.14 1.11 6.31
N LEU A 280 -4.03 -0.10 5.77
CA LEU A 280 -4.43 -0.41 4.41
C LEU A 280 -5.91 -0.05 4.17
N THR A 281 -6.77 -0.37 5.14
CA THR A 281 -8.19 0.01 5.07
C THR A 281 -8.36 1.53 5.00
N ASN A 282 -7.64 2.30 5.83
CA ASN A 282 -7.71 3.76 5.81
C ASN A 282 -7.22 4.40 4.50
N GLU A 283 -6.37 3.69 3.76
CA GLU A 283 -5.86 4.09 2.45
C GLU A 283 -6.73 3.60 1.26
N LEU A 284 -7.97 3.16 1.50
CA LEU A 284 -8.96 2.90 0.44
C LEU A 284 -9.67 4.20 -0.01
N THR A 285 -10.00 4.33 -1.29
CA THR A 285 -10.87 5.43 -1.75
C THR A 285 -12.29 5.33 -1.17
N PRO A 286 -13.11 6.40 -1.16
CA PRO A 286 -14.55 6.27 -0.92
C PRO A 286 -15.18 5.26 -1.88
N GLY A 287 -16.15 4.48 -1.40
CA GLY A 287 -16.69 3.31 -2.12
C GLY A 287 -15.74 2.11 -2.17
N ARG A 288 -14.54 2.27 -1.59
CA ARG A 288 -13.52 1.25 -1.31
C ARG A 288 -12.98 0.50 -2.52
N ALA A 289 -13.30 0.93 -3.75
CA ALA A 289 -13.03 0.17 -4.97
C ALA A 289 -11.56 0.21 -5.41
N ARG A 290 -10.78 1.14 -4.84
CA ARG A 290 -9.38 1.38 -5.21
C ARG A 290 -8.57 1.74 -3.97
N MET A 291 -7.26 1.56 -4.08
CA MET A 291 -6.30 2.15 -3.13
C MET A 291 -6.06 3.60 -3.49
N LEU A 292 -5.72 4.42 -2.49
CA LEU A 292 -5.26 5.77 -2.72
C LEU A 292 -3.95 5.76 -3.53
N PRO A 293 -3.87 6.54 -4.62
CA PRO A 293 -2.63 6.73 -5.37
C PRO A 293 -1.68 7.66 -4.61
N ILE A 294 -1.19 7.19 -3.46
CA ILE A 294 -0.19 7.86 -2.62
C ILE A 294 1.04 6.98 -2.59
N ASN A 295 2.21 7.58 -2.87
CA ASN A 295 3.42 6.86 -3.23
C ASN A 295 3.22 6.00 -4.50
N ASP A 296 4.20 5.18 -4.86
CA ASP A 296 4.09 4.33 -6.05
C ASP A 296 3.02 3.24 -5.89
N THR A 297 1.94 3.36 -6.65
CA THR A 297 0.84 2.38 -6.68
C THR A 297 0.02 2.54 -7.95
N ASP A 298 -0.50 1.42 -8.46
CA ASP A 298 -1.38 1.44 -9.62
C ASP A 298 -2.84 1.81 -9.27
N GLY A 299 -3.11 2.05 -7.98
CA GLY A 299 -4.43 2.32 -7.42
C GLY A 299 -5.36 1.11 -7.40
N ASN A 300 -4.88 -0.08 -7.75
CA ASN A 300 -5.69 -1.29 -7.70
C ASN A 300 -5.66 -1.89 -6.30
N PHE A 301 -6.85 -2.26 -5.82
CA PHE A 301 -6.96 -3.15 -4.68
C PHE A 301 -6.86 -4.59 -5.21
N HIS A 302 -5.74 -5.24 -4.97
CA HIS A 302 -5.50 -6.57 -5.51
C HIS A 302 -6.18 -7.65 -4.66
N GLY A 303 -6.93 -8.55 -5.32
CA GLY A 303 -7.70 -9.61 -4.65
C GLY A 303 -6.84 -10.59 -3.83
N TRP A 304 -5.57 -10.80 -4.21
CA TRP A 304 -4.65 -11.67 -3.47
C TRP A 304 -4.31 -11.15 -2.06
N GLY A 305 -4.53 -9.87 -1.77
CA GLY A 305 -4.43 -9.32 -0.41
C GLY A 305 -5.59 -9.73 0.50
N GLY A 306 -6.67 -10.30 -0.03
CA GLY A 306 -7.86 -10.69 0.73
C GLY A 306 -7.58 -11.74 1.81
N THR A 307 -6.67 -12.67 1.57
CA THR A 307 -6.34 -13.71 2.56
C THR A 307 -5.60 -13.19 3.78
N LEU A 308 -4.95 -12.02 3.70
CA LEU A 308 -4.41 -11.34 4.88
C LEU A 308 -5.54 -10.95 5.84
N PHE A 309 -6.63 -10.39 5.31
CA PHE A 309 -7.81 -10.06 6.10
C PHE A 309 -8.49 -11.31 6.65
N LEU A 310 -8.65 -12.36 5.85
CA LEU A 310 -9.22 -13.62 6.36
C LEU A 310 -8.37 -14.20 7.50
N TYR A 311 -7.04 -14.28 7.33
CA TYR A 311 -6.16 -14.83 8.35
C TYR A 311 -6.25 -14.04 9.66
N ASP A 312 -6.17 -12.70 9.60
CA ASP A 312 -6.33 -11.85 10.78
C ASP A 312 -7.74 -11.96 11.40
N ALA A 313 -8.77 -12.12 10.57
CA ALA A 313 -10.14 -12.30 11.04
C ALA A 313 -10.34 -13.66 11.75
N SER A 314 -9.69 -14.72 11.31
CA SER A 314 -9.87 -16.07 11.88
C SER A 314 -8.89 -16.40 13.00
N HIS A 315 -7.64 -15.95 12.92
CA HIS A 315 -6.58 -16.25 13.89
C HIS A 315 -6.45 -15.19 14.98
N HIS A 316 -6.81 -13.92 14.69
CA HIS A 316 -6.76 -12.82 15.65
C HIS A 316 -8.14 -12.23 15.99
N GLU A 317 -9.21 -12.82 15.46
CA GLU A 317 -10.61 -12.45 15.72
C GLU A 317 -10.95 -10.98 15.42
N SER A 318 -10.25 -10.37 14.45
CA SER A 318 -10.39 -8.95 14.12
C SER A 318 -11.73 -8.64 13.43
N PRO A 319 -12.62 -7.80 14.03
CA PRO A 319 -13.88 -7.41 13.40
C PRO A 319 -13.68 -6.58 12.13
N LEU A 320 -12.63 -5.75 12.12
CA LEU A 320 -12.25 -4.97 10.95
C LEU A 320 -11.91 -5.90 9.78
N SER A 321 -11.06 -6.88 10.06
CA SER A 321 -10.58 -7.79 9.02
C SER A 321 -11.69 -8.72 8.53
N ARG A 322 -12.65 -9.09 9.39
CA ARG A 322 -13.85 -9.81 8.95
C ARG A 322 -14.72 -8.98 8.00
N TRP A 323 -14.91 -7.69 8.30
CA TRP A 323 -15.66 -6.78 7.42
C TRP A 323 -14.96 -6.62 6.07
N MET A 324 -13.65 -6.38 6.09
CA MET A 324 -12.86 -6.23 4.87
C MET A 324 -12.79 -7.54 4.07
N TRP A 325 -12.67 -8.71 4.70
CA TRP A 325 -12.71 -9.99 4.00
C TRP A 325 -14.00 -10.16 3.19
N THR A 326 -15.15 -9.87 3.82
CA THR A 326 -16.47 -9.94 3.16
C THR A 326 -16.56 -8.94 2.00
N ASP A 327 -16.12 -7.71 2.24
CA ASP A 327 -16.14 -6.62 1.26
C ASP A 327 -15.18 -6.86 0.07
N VAL A 328 -14.06 -7.56 0.29
CA VAL A 328 -13.14 -7.98 -0.78
C VAL A 328 -13.69 -9.15 -1.58
N LEU A 329 -14.27 -10.15 -0.92
CA LEU A 329 -14.93 -11.28 -1.58
C LEU A 329 -16.05 -10.79 -2.51
N ASP A 330 -16.90 -9.89 -2.04
CA ASP A 330 -18.05 -9.38 -2.80
C ASP A 330 -17.65 -8.56 -4.03
N ARG A 331 -16.58 -7.75 -3.91
CA ARG A 331 -16.25 -6.73 -4.92
C ARG A 331 -15.15 -7.15 -5.89
N PHE A 332 -14.27 -8.05 -5.46
CA PHE A 332 -13.11 -8.46 -6.25
C PHE A 332 -13.05 -9.96 -6.49
N ALA A 333 -14.03 -10.75 -6.01
CA ALA A 333 -14.17 -12.20 -6.15
C ALA A 333 -12.81 -12.85 -6.48
N GLY A 334 -11.95 -12.91 -5.45
CA GLY A 334 -10.49 -12.95 -5.50
C GLY A 334 -9.82 -13.68 -6.68
N SER A 335 -8.63 -13.26 -7.06
CA SER A 335 -7.83 -14.02 -8.03
C SER A 335 -6.33 -13.89 -7.76
N GLY A 336 -5.65 -15.02 -7.90
CA GLY A 336 -4.19 -15.15 -7.99
C GLY A 336 -3.50 -15.59 -6.70
N GLY A 337 -2.42 -16.37 -6.84
CA GLY A 337 -1.60 -16.82 -5.71
C GLY A 337 -2.30 -17.86 -4.84
N HIS A 338 -2.05 -17.82 -3.52
CA HIS A 338 -2.56 -18.79 -2.54
C HIS A 338 -4.05 -18.65 -2.19
N THR A 339 -4.76 -17.69 -2.80
CA THR A 339 -5.99 -17.12 -2.26
C THR A 339 -7.09 -18.14 -1.98
N TRP A 340 -7.53 -18.91 -2.98
CA TRP A 340 -8.72 -19.75 -2.82
C TRP A 340 -8.50 -20.99 -1.96
N ALA A 341 -7.38 -21.67 -2.14
CA ALA A 341 -7.12 -22.91 -1.43
C ALA A 341 -6.93 -22.63 0.08
N PHE A 342 -6.16 -21.61 0.43
CA PHE A 342 -6.01 -21.21 1.83
C PHE A 342 -7.26 -20.56 2.41
N ALA A 343 -8.09 -19.88 1.61
CA ALA A 343 -9.37 -19.37 2.10
C ALA A 343 -10.29 -20.47 2.63
N VAL A 344 -10.36 -21.63 1.95
CA VAL A 344 -11.10 -22.80 2.44
C VAL A 344 -10.54 -23.32 3.78
N LEU A 345 -9.21 -23.29 3.95
CA LEU A 345 -8.54 -23.83 5.13
C LEU A 345 -8.57 -22.88 6.34
N TRP A 346 -8.50 -21.57 6.12
CA TRP A 346 -8.43 -20.56 7.19
C TRP A 346 -9.79 -19.98 7.58
N GLU A 347 -10.84 -20.22 6.80
CA GLU A 347 -12.20 -19.82 7.17
C GLU A 347 -12.62 -20.49 8.48
N ASP A 348 -13.32 -19.73 9.33
CA ASP A 348 -13.76 -20.13 10.67
C ASP A 348 -15.29 -20.08 10.84
N GLY A 349 -16.02 -19.64 9.81
CA GLY A 349 -17.49 -19.61 9.77
C GLY A 349 -18.11 -18.44 10.52
N ARG A 350 -17.30 -17.52 11.06
CA ARG A 350 -17.81 -16.37 11.79
C ARG A 350 -18.31 -15.32 10.82
N ALA A 351 -19.57 -14.95 10.96
CA ALA A 351 -20.16 -13.82 10.26
C ALA A 351 -19.84 -12.49 10.96
N GLY A 352 -20.09 -11.38 10.25
CA GLY A 352 -20.10 -10.04 10.83
C GLY A 352 -18.90 -9.19 10.43
N GLY A 353 -18.34 -8.48 11.41
CA GLY A 353 -17.32 -7.46 11.20
C GLY A 353 -17.90 -6.04 11.13
N THR A 354 -17.06 -5.04 11.43
CA THR A 354 -17.44 -3.64 11.41
C THR A 354 -16.36 -2.77 10.75
N PRO A 355 -16.76 -1.73 10.00
CA PRO A 355 -15.80 -0.74 9.52
C PRO A 355 -15.13 -0.01 10.69
N PRO A 356 -13.96 0.62 10.46
CA PRO A 356 -13.36 1.46 11.50
C PRO A 356 -14.31 2.57 11.94
N GLU A 357 -14.48 2.67 13.26
CA GLU A 357 -15.23 3.76 13.90
C GLU A 357 -14.50 5.09 13.69
N LYS A 358 -13.18 5.09 13.93
CA LYS A 358 -12.34 6.26 13.75
C LYS A 358 -12.25 6.62 12.27
N LYS A 359 -12.53 7.88 11.95
CA LYS A 359 -12.48 8.43 10.58
C LYS A 359 -11.21 9.24 10.29
N VAL A 360 -10.27 9.24 11.23
CA VAL A 360 -8.99 9.92 11.14
C VAL A 360 -7.89 8.91 11.47
N ALA A 361 -7.02 8.63 10.51
CA ALA A 361 -5.85 7.79 10.72
C ALA A 361 -4.58 8.55 10.35
N CYS A 362 -3.53 8.39 11.16
CA CYS A 362 -2.24 9.00 10.91
C CYS A 362 -1.12 8.04 11.31
N THR A 363 -0.10 7.94 10.46
CA THR A 363 1.08 7.12 10.73
C THR A 363 2.30 7.99 10.97
N LYS A 364 3.06 7.71 12.02
CA LYS A 364 4.18 8.57 12.45
C LYS A 364 5.43 8.38 11.62
N GLY A 365 5.68 7.17 11.11
CA GLY A 365 6.88 6.85 10.34
C GLY A 365 6.73 7.29 8.89
N ARG A 366 5.79 6.66 8.17
CA ARG A 366 5.50 7.00 6.77
C ARG A 366 4.89 8.40 6.63
N GLY A 367 4.28 8.93 7.68
CA GLY A 367 3.77 10.31 7.71
C GLY A 367 2.48 10.51 6.94
N THR A 368 1.64 9.46 6.85
CA THR A 368 0.33 9.56 6.19
C THR A 368 -0.70 10.15 7.14
N LEU A 369 -1.66 10.91 6.61
CA LEU A 369 -2.86 11.37 7.30
C LEU A 369 -4.05 11.16 6.37
N THR A 370 -5.09 10.48 6.86
CA THR A 370 -6.38 10.36 6.16
C THR A 370 -7.50 10.86 7.07
N VAL A 371 -8.43 11.62 6.47
CA VAL A 371 -9.60 12.20 7.15
C VAL A 371 -10.81 11.96 6.26
N ARG A 372 -11.81 11.23 6.75
CA ARG A 372 -13.00 10.85 5.98
C ARG A 372 -14.31 11.15 6.71
N SER A 373 -15.43 11.21 5.98
CA SER A 373 -16.77 11.19 6.59
C SER A 373 -17.32 9.78 6.76
N GLY A 374 -16.88 8.84 5.93
CA GLY A 374 -17.35 7.46 5.91
C GLY A 374 -16.62 6.61 4.87
N TRP A 375 -17.28 5.58 4.39
CA TRP A 375 -16.70 4.53 3.54
C TRP A 375 -17.44 4.37 2.21
N GLU A 376 -18.58 5.02 2.03
CA GLU A 376 -19.43 4.90 0.85
C GLU A 376 -18.96 5.80 -0.29
N GLN A 377 -19.46 5.55 -1.50
CA GLN A 377 -18.94 6.20 -2.72
C GLN A 377 -18.96 7.74 -2.66
N HIS A 378 -20.00 8.33 -2.05
CA HIS A 378 -20.15 9.78 -1.98
C HIS A 378 -19.51 10.43 -0.75
N ASP A 379 -18.92 9.63 0.15
CA ASP A 379 -18.24 10.15 1.32
C ASP A 379 -17.02 11.00 0.94
N PHE A 380 -16.70 11.95 1.83
CA PHE A 380 -15.50 12.75 1.75
C PHE A 380 -14.30 11.95 2.23
N LEU A 381 -13.16 12.14 1.56
CA LEU A 381 -11.85 11.73 2.01
C LEU A 381 -10.82 12.78 1.59
N ALA A 382 -10.03 13.27 2.56
CA ALA A 382 -8.80 14.01 2.33
C ALA A 382 -7.63 13.17 2.82
N ALA A 383 -6.58 13.08 2.01
CA ALA A 383 -5.37 12.34 2.36
C ALA A 383 -4.13 13.18 2.09
N PHE A 384 -3.09 12.97 2.88
CA PHE A 384 -1.84 13.71 2.86
C PHE A 384 -0.69 12.79 3.26
N GLU A 385 0.49 12.97 2.67
CA GLU A 385 1.68 12.20 3.06
C GLU A 385 2.92 13.08 3.15
N CYS A 386 3.66 12.97 4.25
CA CYS A 386 4.98 13.58 4.41
C CYS A 386 5.74 12.85 5.52
N GLY A 387 6.58 11.89 5.17
CA GLY A 387 7.37 11.19 6.17
C GLY A 387 8.58 10.48 5.60
N LYS A 388 9.08 9.54 6.40
CA LYS A 388 10.29 8.80 6.11
C LYS A 388 10.11 7.92 4.88
N ARG A 389 11.16 7.82 4.06
CA ARG A 389 11.28 6.84 2.98
C ARG A 389 12.46 5.89 3.25
N ILE A 390 12.42 4.71 2.65
CA ILE A 390 13.49 3.72 2.77
C ILE A 390 14.22 3.63 1.42
N PRO A 391 15.54 3.88 1.36
CA PRO A 391 16.28 3.70 0.11
C PRO A 391 16.16 2.27 -0.42
N GLY A 392 16.05 2.14 -1.74
CA GLY A 392 15.80 0.86 -2.41
C GLY A 392 14.33 0.50 -2.56
N THR A 393 13.41 1.32 -2.04
CA THR A 393 11.97 1.14 -2.20
C THR A 393 11.36 2.06 -3.26
N HIS A 394 10.06 1.90 -3.48
CA HIS A 394 9.27 2.62 -4.47
C HIS A 394 8.82 4.03 -4.03
N GLY A 395 9.76 4.88 -3.61
CA GLY A 395 9.46 6.27 -3.22
C GLY A 395 9.41 7.22 -4.42
N GLN A 396 8.42 8.12 -4.47
CA GLN A 396 8.30 9.19 -5.48
C GLN A 396 8.75 10.56 -4.93
N SER A 397 8.82 11.59 -5.77
CA SER A 397 9.11 12.98 -5.37
C SER A 397 7.82 13.72 -4.98
N ASP A 398 7.08 13.11 -4.05
CA ASP A 398 5.71 13.42 -3.68
C ASP A 398 5.55 13.91 -2.22
N VAL A 399 6.62 14.40 -1.60
CA VAL A 399 6.61 14.75 -0.18
C VAL A 399 5.71 15.96 0.08
N GLY A 400 4.63 15.75 0.82
CA GLY A 400 3.61 16.77 1.07
C GLY A 400 2.51 16.83 0.00
N HIS A 401 2.45 15.83 -0.89
CA HIS A 401 1.32 15.59 -1.78
C HIS A 401 0.03 15.35 -0.96
N PHE A 402 -1.10 15.72 -1.55
CA PHE A 402 -2.42 15.48 -0.96
C PHE A 402 -3.45 15.10 -2.01
N LEU A 403 -4.48 14.36 -1.58
CA LEU A 403 -5.62 13.95 -2.39
C LEU A 403 -6.93 14.43 -1.76
N ILE A 404 -7.93 14.67 -2.59
CA ILE A 404 -9.31 14.96 -2.16
C ILE A 404 -10.28 14.14 -2.99
N TYR A 405 -11.11 13.36 -2.31
CA TYR A 405 -12.29 12.69 -2.87
C TYR A 405 -13.52 13.25 -2.17
N ALA A 406 -14.55 13.56 -2.95
CA ALA A 406 -15.84 13.97 -2.43
C ALA A 406 -16.90 13.82 -3.52
N LYS A 407 -18.17 13.69 -3.10
CA LYS A 407 -19.31 13.68 -4.03
C LYS A 407 -19.18 12.61 -5.13
N GLY A 408 -18.56 11.48 -4.81
CA GLY A 408 -18.40 10.36 -5.75
C GLY A 408 -17.24 10.53 -6.74
N ARG A 409 -16.41 11.56 -6.60
CA ARG A 409 -15.32 11.87 -7.53
C ARG A 409 -14.00 12.14 -6.82
N CYS A 410 -12.91 11.89 -7.54
CA CYS A 410 -11.59 12.39 -7.18
C CYS A 410 -11.45 13.83 -7.71
N LEU A 411 -11.11 14.77 -6.82
CA LEU A 411 -11.16 16.20 -7.07
C LEU A 411 -9.78 16.89 -6.92
N ALA A 412 -8.87 16.28 -6.17
CA ALA A 412 -7.43 16.53 -6.27
C ALA A 412 -6.79 15.16 -6.42
N ALA A 413 -6.27 14.89 -7.61
CA ALA A 413 -5.82 13.57 -8.04
C ALA A 413 -4.30 13.42 -7.96
N ASP A 414 -3.83 12.22 -8.27
CA ASP A 414 -2.42 11.91 -8.47
C ASP A 414 -2.23 11.21 -9.82
N THR A 415 -1.00 11.22 -10.31
CA THR A 415 -0.64 10.63 -11.60
C THR A 415 -0.31 9.14 -11.53
N GLY A 416 -0.17 8.58 -10.33
CA GLY A 416 -0.14 7.14 -10.08
C GLY A 416 1.23 6.48 -10.18
N TYR A 417 1.22 5.30 -10.79
CA TYR A 417 2.39 4.43 -10.89
C TYR A 417 3.40 4.99 -11.88
N SER A 418 4.64 5.12 -11.44
CA SER A 418 5.78 5.43 -12.27
C SER A 418 7.05 5.14 -11.48
N ASN A 419 8.09 4.65 -12.15
CA ASN A 419 9.40 4.43 -11.53
C ASN A 419 10.51 4.89 -12.49
N VAL A 420 10.46 6.17 -12.85
CA VAL A 420 11.32 6.77 -13.87
C VAL A 420 12.09 7.94 -13.27
N ASP A 421 13.42 7.84 -13.27
CA ASP A 421 14.37 8.80 -12.70
C ASP A 421 14.66 9.99 -13.63
N LYS A 422 13.59 10.61 -14.14
CA LYS A 422 13.66 11.71 -15.10
C LYS A 422 12.69 12.81 -14.76
N GLU A 423 13.20 14.05 -14.67
CA GLU A 423 12.40 15.27 -14.54
C GLU A 423 11.29 15.33 -15.62
N GLY A 424 10.11 15.82 -15.26
CA GLY A 424 8.98 15.92 -16.19
C GLY A 424 8.10 14.66 -16.25
N THR A 425 8.46 13.58 -15.56
CA THR A 425 7.65 12.34 -15.54
C THR A 425 6.68 12.32 -14.36
N PRO A 426 5.64 11.44 -14.39
CA PRO A 426 4.68 11.29 -13.28
C PRO A 426 5.29 10.98 -11.92
N HIS A 427 6.51 10.43 -11.88
CA HIS A 427 7.22 10.09 -10.64
C HIS A 427 7.80 11.30 -9.90
N GLN A 428 7.91 12.43 -10.59
CA GLN A 428 8.58 13.64 -10.09
C GLN A 428 7.55 14.65 -9.60
N SER A 429 7.96 15.67 -8.84
CA SER A 429 7.03 16.64 -8.21
C SER A 429 6.06 17.36 -9.16
N ILE A 430 6.34 17.38 -10.46
CA ILE A 430 5.42 17.90 -11.50
C ILE A 430 4.17 17.03 -11.71
N GLY A 431 4.20 15.76 -11.29
CA GLY A 431 3.08 14.82 -11.34
C GLY A 431 2.25 14.79 -10.06
N HIS A 432 2.51 15.69 -9.12
CA HIS A 432 1.94 15.69 -7.77
C HIS A 432 1.39 17.08 -7.40
N ASN A 433 0.46 17.13 -6.44
CA ASN A 433 -0.16 18.37 -5.93
C ASN A 433 0.83 19.15 -5.03
N LEU A 434 1.89 19.69 -5.62
CA LEU A 434 3.03 20.32 -4.96
C LEU A 434 3.31 21.75 -5.48
N VAL A 435 4.41 22.34 -5.02
CA VAL A 435 4.92 23.63 -5.50
C VAL A 435 6.25 23.42 -6.22
N LEU A 436 6.34 23.91 -7.45
CA LEU A 436 7.61 24.03 -8.17
C LEU A 436 8.19 25.42 -7.98
N VAL A 437 9.52 25.51 -7.92
CA VAL A 437 10.28 26.77 -7.83
C VAL A 437 11.27 26.84 -8.97
N ASP A 438 11.15 27.87 -9.81
CA ASP A 438 11.88 28.01 -11.08
C ASP A 438 11.80 26.75 -11.96
N GLY A 439 10.61 26.13 -11.98
CA GLY A 439 10.33 24.91 -12.75
C GLY A 439 10.90 23.62 -12.17
N LYS A 440 11.47 23.65 -10.95
CA LYS A 440 11.99 22.46 -10.26
C LYS A 440 11.22 22.16 -8.98
N GLY A 441 11.03 20.88 -8.69
CA GLY A 441 10.44 20.42 -7.43
C GLY A 441 11.50 19.90 -6.44
N GLU A 442 11.12 18.81 -5.77
CA GLU A 442 11.99 18.01 -4.91
C GLU A 442 13.07 17.30 -5.74
N VAL A 443 14.06 16.70 -5.07
CA VAL A 443 15.09 15.90 -5.75
C VAL A 443 14.47 14.82 -6.62
N ILE A 444 15.09 14.56 -7.76
CA ILE A 444 14.67 13.48 -8.67
C ILE A 444 14.80 12.14 -7.96
N THR A 445 13.70 11.39 -7.93
CA THR A 445 13.59 10.02 -7.38
C THR A 445 13.39 9.00 -8.51
N GLY A 446 13.42 7.70 -8.18
CA GLY A 446 13.22 6.60 -9.13
C GLY A 446 14.37 5.60 -9.09
N GLY A 447 14.12 4.36 -9.52
CA GLY A 447 15.10 3.28 -9.49
C GLY A 447 15.62 2.97 -8.08
N GLY A 448 14.75 3.08 -7.07
CA GLY A 448 15.10 2.90 -5.64
C GLY A 448 15.69 4.16 -4.97
N GLN A 449 15.84 5.27 -5.69
CA GLN A 449 16.16 6.56 -5.09
C GLN A 449 14.90 7.16 -4.49
N VAL A 450 15.01 7.66 -3.26
CA VAL A 450 13.88 8.25 -2.51
C VAL A 450 14.25 9.61 -1.95
N THR A 451 13.23 10.38 -1.61
CA THR A 451 13.32 11.66 -0.90
C THR A 451 12.32 11.68 0.24
N GLU A 452 12.64 12.35 1.35
CA GLU A 452 11.78 12.34 2.53
C GLU A 452 11.53 13.74 3.08
N GLY A 453 10.37 13.88 3.72
CA GLY A 453 10.04 15.05 4.53
C GLY A 453 9.80 14.66 5.97
N LYS A 454 9.32 15.63 6.74
CA LYS A 454 9.01 15.44 8.14
C LYS A 454 7.59 15.90 8.45
N LEU A 455 6.73 14.97 8.84
CA LEU A 455 5.53 15.28 9.60
C LEU A 455 5.94 15.85 10.97
N VAL A 456 5.88 17.17 11.11
CA VAL A 456 6.32 17.88 12.32
C VAL A 456 5.34 17.66 13.46
N GLN A 457 4.05 17.83 13.17
CA GLN A 457 2.97 17.70 14.12
C GLN A 457 1.66 17.43 13.38
N TRP A 458 0.74 16.73 14.04
CA TRP A 458 -0.66 16.68 13.62
C TRP A 458 -1.56 16.69 14.86
N GLU A 459 -2.82 17.07 14.68
CA GLU A 459 -3.82 17.00 15.73
C GLU A 459 -5.23 16.82 15.15
N GLU A 460 -6.06 16.08 15.87
CA GLU A 460 -7.50 15.97 15.66
C GLU A 460 -8.22 16.81 16.72
N LYS A 461 -8.90 17.86 16.26
CA LYS A 461 -9.80 18.72 17.06
C LYS A 461 -11.25 18.36 16.75
N LYS A 462 -12.22 19.05 17.38
CA LYS A 462 -13.64 18.68 17.25
C LYS A 462 -14.18 18.82 15.83
N THR A 463 -13.78 19.86 15.12
CA THR A 463 -14.25 20.22 13.77
C THR A 463 -13.13 20.50 12.78
N LEU A 464 -11.90 20.15 13.15
CA LEU A 464 -10.69 20.42 12.39
C LEU A 464 -9.68 19.30 12.64
N VAL A 465 -9.11 18.74 11.59
CA VAL A 465 -7.92 17.90 11.66
C VAL A 465 -6.81 18.61 10.91
N TRP A 466 -5.58 18.59 11.42
CA TRP A 466 -4.48 19.24 10.72
C TRP A 466 -3.16 18.50 10.87
N ALA A 467 -2.28 18.71 9.89
CA ALA A 467 -0.88 18.27 9.90
C ALA A 467 0.04 19.41 9.43
N GLN A 468 1.22 19.55 10.03
CA GLN A 468 2.30 20.43 9.58
C GLN A 468 3.47 19.58 9.10
N ALA A 469 3.99 19.94 7.94
CA ALA A 469 5.05 19.24 7.25
C ALA A 469 6.20 20.18 6.91
N ASP A 470 7.42 19.69 7.10
CA ASP A 470 8.65 20.29 6.60
C ASP A 470 9.15 19.49 5.40
N LEU A 471 9.20 20.15 4.24
CA LEU A 471 9.57 19.61 2.95
C LEU A 471 11.00 20.02 2.57
N THR A 472 11.68 20.83 3.39
CA THR A 472 12.96 21.46 3.05
C THR A 472 14.04 20.42 2.69
N GLY A 473 14.06 19.30 3.41
CA GLY A 473 14.96 18.17 3.14
C GLY A 473 14.76 17.58 1.75
N ALA A 474 13.51 17.44 1.32
CA ALA A 474 13.17 16.81 0.05
C ALA A 474 13.67 17.62 -1.17
N PHE A 475 13.71 18.95 -1.04
CA PHE A 475 14.25 19.87 -2.04
C PHE A 475 15.79 19.94 -2.03
N ALA A 476 16.40 19.85 -0.86
CA ALA A 476 17.84 20.09 -0.67
C ALA A 476 18.72 18.86 -0.90
N GLN A 477 18.15 17.65 -0.88
CA GLN A 477 18.90 16.40 -1.09
C GLN A 477 19.70 16.45 -2.40
N LYS A 478 20.96 16.00 -2.34
CA LYS A 478 21.93 16.08 -3.45
C LYS A 478 22.13 17.51 -4.01
N ASN A 479 21.85 18.54 -3.22
CA ASN A 479 21.92 19.95 -3.62
C ASN A 479 21.04 20.27 -4.86
N TYR A 480 19.92 19.56 -5.02
CA TYR A 480 19.11 19.63 -6.24
C TYR A 480 18.40 20.98 -6.42
N ASN A 481 17.58 21.34 -5.43
CA ASN A 481 16.82 22.59 -5.44
C ASN A 481 16.70 23.21 -4.03
N PRO A 482 17.80 23.51 -3.32
CA PRO A 482 17.72 23.94 -1.91
C PRO A 482 16.79 25.12 -1.69
N MET A 483 16.06 25.06 -0.58
CA MET A 483 15.07 26.03 -0.12
C MET A 483 15.46 26.55 1.26
N ALA A 484 15.25 27.84 1.52
CA ALA A 484 15.36 28.40 2.86
C ALA A 484 14.16 28.00 3.75
N VAL A 485 12.98 27.89 3.14
CA VAL A 485 11.74 27.41 3.78
C VAL A 485 10.93 26.61 2.76
N ALA A 486 10.49 25.42 3.12
CA ALA A 486 9.44 24.69 2.42
C ALA A 486 8.53 24.02 3.46
N THR A 487 7.41 24.66 3.77
CA THR A 487 6.48 24.21 4.82
C THR A 487 5.06 24.18 4.28
N ARG A 488 4.34 23.11 4.58
CA ARG A 488 2.92 22.95 4.28
C ARG A 488 2.17 22.59 5.55
N CYS A 489 1.04 23.24 5.77
CA CYS A 489 0.07 22.80 6.77
C CYS A 489 -1.22 22.39 6.06
N PHE A 490 -1.61 21.14 6.23
CA PHE A 490 -2.80 20.55 5.65
C PHE A 490 -3.92 20.57 6.69
N LEU A 491 -4.96 21.37 6.47
CA LEU A 491 -6.09 21.54 7.39
C LEU A 491 -7.35 20.98 6.75
N VAL A 492 -8.01 20.05 7.43
CA VAL A 492 -9.28 19.45 7.01
C VAL A 492 -10.37 19.89 7.97
N LEU A 493 -11.31 20.68 7.48
CA LEU A 493 -12.46 21.13 8.24
C LEU A 493 -13.53 20.05 8.14
N THR A 494 -13.87 19.42 9.27
CA THR A 494 -14.81 18.29 9.31
C THR A 494 -16.25 18.76 9.57
N GLY A 495 -17.24 17.89 9.42
CA GLY A 495 -18.66 18.23 9.61
C GLY A 495 -19.52 17.73 8.46
N SER A 496 -20.71 18.32 8.29
CA SER A 496 -21.67 17.96 7.23
C SER A 496 -21.22 18.37 5.83
N ASP A 497 -20.36 19.38 5.73
CA ASP A 497 -19.86 19.91 4.46
C ASP A 497 -18.34 20.14 4.52
N PRO A 498 -17.54 19.05 4.56
CA PRO A 498 -16.12 19.11 4.81
C PRO A 498 -15.33 19.70 3.63
N TYR A 499 -14.21 20.34 3.94
CA TYR A 499 -13.31 20.93 2.94
C TYR A 499 -11.88 21.07 3.46
N VAL A 500 -10.95 21.43 2.57
CA VAL A 500 -9.53 21.52 2.87
C VAL A 500 -9.02 22.95 2.75
N VAL A 501 -8.09 23.33 3.62
CA VAL A 501 -7.26 24.53 3.49
C VAL A 501 -5.81 24.12 3.55
N VAL A 502 -5.01 24.54 2.57
CA VAL A 502 -3.56 24.33 2.56
C VAL A 502 -2.87 25.65 2.89
N ALA A 503 -2.11 25.68 3.98
CA ALA A 503 -1.27 26.81 4.33
C ALA A 503 0.17 26.52 3.89
N ASP A 504 0.64 27.24 2.87
CA ASP A 504 1.95 26.99 2.26
C ASP A 504 2.90 28.16 2.50
N ALA A 505 4.16 27.84 2.79
CA ALA A 505 5.28 28.76 2.79
C ALA A 505 6.49 28.17 2.05
N PHE A 506 6.83 28.76 0.91
CA PHE A 506 8.00 28.40 0.12
C PHE A 506 8.86 29.65 -0.11
N VAL A 507 10.12 29.57 0.34
CA VAL A 507 11.12 30.62 0.21
C VAL A 507 12.40 29.96 -0.28
N LYS A 508 12.84 30.26 -1.50
CA LYS A 508 14.10 29.73 -2.02
C LYS A 508 15.29 30.45 -1.41
N ASP A 509 15.39 31.74 -1.67
CA ASP A 509 16.36 32.65 -1.08
C ASP A 509 15.79 34.08 -1.04
N ALA A 510 16.64 35.11 -0.93
CA ALA A 510 16.22 36.51 -0.83
C ALA A 510 15.78 37.15 -2.17
N LYS A 511 15.98 36.47 -3.30
CA LYS A 511 15.68 36.96 -4.65
C LYS A 511 14.24 36.64 -5.06
N ASP A 512 13.82 37.25 -6.16
CA ASP A 512 12.56 36.92 -6.80
C ASP A 512 12.70 35.64 -7.64
N HIS A 513 11.78 34.71 -7.41
CA HIS A 513 11.67 33.44 -8.12
C HIS A 513 10.26 33.25 -8.66
N GLU A 514 10.12 32.30 -9.59
CA GLU A 514 8.82 31.81 -9.98
C GLU A 514 8.39 30.67 -9.04
N TYR A 515 7.21 30.78 -8.46
CA TYR A 515 6.57 29.73 -7.68
C TYR A 515 5.31 29.28 -8.42
N ALA A 516 5.19 27.98 -8.66
CA ALA A 516 4.07 27.37 -9.36
C ALA A 516 3.42 26.30 -8.48
N TRP A 517 2.23 26.60 -7.96
CA TRP A 517 1.41 25.64 -7.20
C TRP A 517 0.56 24.80 -8.15
N LEU A 518 0.61 23.49 -7.99
CA LEU A 518 0.01 22.52 -8.90
C LEU A 518 -1.22 21.83 -8.28
N LEU A 519 -2.22 21.55 -9.11
CA LEU A 519 -3.28 20.61 -8.78
C LEU A 519 -3.70 19.78 -9.99
N HIS A 520 -3.67 18.46 -9.84
CA HIS A 520 -4.03 17.50 -10.87
C HIS A 520 -5.53 17.16 -10.81
N GLY A 521 -6.18 17.17 -11.97
CA GLY A 521 -7.48 16.56 -12.19
C GLY A 521 -7.36 15.08 -12.58
N ASN A 522 -8.44 14.52 -13.11
CA ASN A 522 -8.55 13.17 -13.67
C ASN A 522 -8.82 13.24 -15.17
N ALA A 523 -8.90 12.08 -15.83
CA ALA A 523 -9.07 12.00 -17.28
C ALA A 523 -10.31 12.76 -17.81
N ASP A 524 -11.39 12.81 -17.03
CA ASP A 524 -12.66 13.50 -17.35
C ASP A 524 -12.72 14.96 -16.86
N SER A 525 -11.61 15.49 -16.35
CA SER A 525 -11.57 16.80 -15.70
C SER A 525 -11.41 17.97 -16.65
N LYS A 526 -12.03 19.09 -16.26
CA LYS A 526 -11.84 20.40 -16.88
C LYS A 526 -11.62 21.46 -15.79
N PHE A 527 -10.76 22.44 -16.06
CA PHE A 527 -10.61 23.62 -15.21
C PHE A 527 -11.21 24.86 -15.87
N ASP A 528 -12.06 25.56 -15.13
CA ASP A 528 -12.49 26.91 -15.48
C ASP A 528 -11.69 27.92 -14.67
N LEU A 529 -11.11 28.91 -15.33
CA LEU A 529 -10.21 29.88 -14.73
C LEU A 529 -10.88 31.25 -14.62
N ALA A 530 -10.79 31.85 -13.44
CA ALA A 530 -11.17 33.22 -13.17
C ALA A 530 -9.97 34.00 -12.61
N LYS A 531 -10.17 35.30 -12.31
CA LYS A 531 -9.07 36.17 -11.86
C LYS A 531 -8.44 35.70 -10.55
N ASP A 532 -9.25 35.28 -9.58
CA ASP A 532 -8.83 34.99 -8.20
C ASP A 532 -9.11 33.54 -7.77
N ARG A 533 -9.64 32.72 -8.68
CA ARG A 533 -10.01 31.33 -8.43
C ARG A 533 -9.93 30.49 -9.70
N ALA A 534 -9.86 29.18 -9.49
CA ALA A 534 -10.15 28.18 -10.50
C ALA A 534 -11.23 27.23 -9.98
N THR A 535 -11.99 26.61 -10.88
CA THR A 535 -12.93 25.55 -10.55
C THR A 535 -12.57 24.32 -11.37
N HIS A 536 -12.25 23.22 -10.68
CA HIS A 536 -12.10 21.91 -11.29
C HIS A 536 -13.47 21.24 -11.36
N GLN A 537 -13.94 20.88 -12.55
CA GLN A 537 -15.16 20.11 -12.78
C GLN A 537 -14.80 18.66 -13.13
N SER A 538 -15.45 17.68 -12.49
CA SER A 538 -15.39 16.26 -12.86
C SER A 538 -16.79 15.65 -12.67
N GLY A 539 -17.44 15.31 -13.79
CA GLY A 539 -18.84 14.91 -13.79
C GLY A 539 -19.77 15.90 -13.09
N GLU A 540 -20.55 15.41 -12.11
CA GLU A 540 -21.47 16.20 -11.31
C GLU A 540 -20.84 16.81 -10.05
N ALA A 541 -19.52 16.70 -9.89
CA ALA A 541 -18.78 17.27 -8.77
C ALA A 541 -17.89 18.42 -9.23
N ALA A 542 -17.65 19.36 -8.32
CA ALA A 542 -16.71 20.45 -8.54
C ALA A 542 -15.83 20.67 -7.31
N LEU A 543 -14.61 21.18 -7.54
CA LEU A 543 -13.72 21.70 -6.51
C LEU A 543 -13.39 23.15 -6.82
N ASP A 544 -13.83 24.04 -5.93
CA ASP A 544 -13.43 25.45 -5.99
C ASP A 544 -12.05 25.61 -5.35
N ILE A 545 -11.15 26.26 -6.06
CA ILE A 545 -9.74 26.44 -5.71
C ILE A 545 -9.48 27.94 -5.60
N VAL A 546 -9.27 28.43 -4.37
CA VAL A 546 -9.13 29.87 -4.10
C VAL A 546 -7.82 30.15 -3.34
N PRO A 547 -6.72 30.45 -4.05
CA PRO A 547 -5.45 30.86 -3.44
C PRO A 547 -5.54 32.27 -2.86
N CYS A 548 -5.38 32.40 -1.55
CA CYS A 548 -5.31 33.66 -0.84
C CYS A 548 -3.86 33.92 -0.39
N LEU A 549 -3.12 34.75 -1.12
CA LEU A 549 -1.70 34.99 -0.86
C LEU A 549 -1.48 36.22 0.01
N LEU A 550 -0.44 36.24 0.83
CA LEU A 550 -0.10 37.41 1.65
C LEU A 550 0.41 38.58 0.78
N ASP A 551 1.36 38.29 -0.13
CA ASP A 551 2.11 39.32 -0.86
C ASP A 551 1.54 39.67 -2.24
N LYS A 552 0.52 38.94 -2.71
CA LYS A 552 -0.12 39.11 -4.03
C LYS A 552 -1.63 39.05 -3.90
N GLU A 553 -2.34 39.78 -4.75
CA GLU A 553 -3.81 39.72 -4.79
C GLU A 553 -4.32 38.37 -5.29
N ALA A 554 -3.74 37.86 -6.39
CA ALA A 554 -4.06 36.58 -6.99
C ALA A 554 -2.85 36.04 -7.79
N PRO A 555 -2.73 34.72 -7.97
CA PRO A 555 -1.79 34.12 -8.90
C PRO A 555 -2.27 34.21 -10.36
N ALA A 556 -1.38 33.97 -11.31
CA ALA A 556 -1.74 33.71 -12.70
C ALA A 556 -2.09 32.23 -12.87
N PHE A 557 -3.29 31.93 -13.37
CA PHE A 557 -3.71 30.56 -13.64
C PHE A 557 -3.43 30.15 -15.08
N ALA A 558 -3.00 28.90 -15.25
CA ALA A 558 -2.91 28.23 -16.53
C ALA A 558 -3.26 26.75 -16.36
N THR A 559 -3.62 26.09 -17.46
CA THR A 559 -3.82 24.64 -17.51
C THR A 559 -2.83 24.03 -18.49
N ALA A 560 -2.41 22.80 -18.21
CA ALA A 560 -1.65 21.98 -19.14
C ALA A 560 -2.19 20.56 -19.13
N ARG A 561 -2.13 19.87 -20.27
CA ARG A 561 -2.33 18.42 -20.30
C ARG A 561 -1.09 17.73 -19.75
N PHE A 562 -1.30 16.80 -18.83
CA PHE A 562 -0.25 16.03 -18.19
C PHE A 562 -0.46 14.53 -18.44
N PRO A 563 0.57 13.80 -18.90
CA PRO A 563 0.47 12.36 -19.05
C PRO A 563 0.50 11.69 -17.68
N SER A 564 -0.45 10.81 -17.40
CA SER A 564 -0.36 9.87 -16.27
C SER A 564 -0.26 8.46 -16.82
N GLY A 565 0.58 7.64 -16.18
CA GLY A 565 0.86 6.29 -16.64
C GLY A 565 -0.41 5.43 -16.71
N ASN A 566 -1.03 5.21 -15.56
CA ASN A 566 -2.12 4.24 -15.39
C ASN A 566 -3.50 4.88 -15.11
N PHE A 567 -3.58 6.20 -14.95
CA PHE A 567 -4.86 6.93 -14.79
C PHE A 567 -5.27 7.73 -16.04
N GLY A 568 -4.42 7.75 -17.07
CA GLY A 568 -4.66 8.44 -18.33
C GLY A 568 -4.35 9.93 -18.28
N GLU A 569 -4.12 10.53 -19.45
CA GLU A 569 -3.82 11.95 -19.56
C GLU A 569 -4.96 12.82 -19.00
N HIS A 570 -4.60 13.85 -18.24
CA HIS A 570 -5.55 14.72 -17.57
C HIS A 570 -5.09 16.18 -17.52
N ASP A 571 -5.99 17.08 -17.15
CA ASP A 571 -5.65 18.49 -16.97
C ASP A 571 -4.97 18.70 -15.63
N MET A 572 -3.92 19.52 -15.63
CA MET A 572 -3.23 20.01 -14.45
C MET A 572 -3.38 21.54 -14.40
N LEU A 573 -3.83 22.05 -13.26
CA LEU A 573 -3.84 23.47 -12.93
C LEU A 573 -2.46 23.91 -12.47
N ARG A 574 -2.01 25.07 -12.96
CA ARG A 574 -0.82 25.77 -12.48
C ARG A 574 -1.21 27.17 -12.04
N ALA A 575 -1.04 27.48 -10.76
CA ALA A 575 -1.18 28.81 -10.19
C ALA A 575 0.21 29.40 -9.93
N THR A 576 0.57 30.46 -10.66
CA THR A 576 1.94 30.98 -10.69
C THR A 576 2.05 32.38 -10.09
N VAL A 577 3.10 32.62 -9.31
CA VAL A 577 3.51 33.97 -8.88
C VAL A 577 5.00 34.17 -9.07
N ARG A 578 5.39 35.41 -9.36
CA ARG A 578 6.78 35.87 -9.27
C ARG A 578 6.97 36.78 -8.07
N GLY A 579 7.96 36.47 -7.24
CA GLY A 579 8.30 37.25 -6.04
C GLY A 579 9.26 36.50 -5.12
N ARG A 580 9.45 37.00 -3.89
CA ARG A 580 10.38 36.39 -2.93
C ARG A 580 9.89 35.06 -2.33
N ARG A 581 8.58 34.83 -2.31
CA ARG A 581 7.99 33.63 -1.68
C ARG A 581 6.60 33.31 -2.21
N TRP A 582 6.18 32.06 -2.03
CA TRP A 582 4.77 31.67 -1.96
C TRP A 582 4.38 31.61 -0.48
N LEU A 583 3.50 32.50 -0.01
CA LEU A 583 2.99 32.48 1.35
C LEU A 583 1.49 32.77 1.36
N GLY A 584 0.67 31.82 1.80
CA GLY A 584 -0.77 32.01 1.80
C GLY A 584 -1.58 30.79 2.23
N LEU A 585 -2.89 30.92 2.06
CA LEU A 585 -3.88 29.89 2.31
C LEU A 585 -4.61 29.57 1.00
N THR A 586 -4.59 28.33 0.54
CA THR A 586 -5.39 27.87 -0.60
C THR A 586 -6.62 27.13 -0.07
N VAL A 587 -7.81 27.66 -0.33
CA VAL A 587 -9.08 27.01 0.02
C VAL A 587 -9.46 26.05 -1.09
N LEU A 588 -9.74 24.79 -0.72
CA LEU A 588 -10.12 23.70 -1.60
C LEU A 588 -11.50 23.18 -1.16
N ALA A 589 -12.53 23.64 -1.84
CA ALA A 589 -13.93 23.49 -1.44
C ALA A 589 -14.69 22.56 -2.40
N PRO A 590 -14.85 21.26 -2.07
CA PRO A 590 -15.62 20.34 -2.91
C PRO A 590 -17.12 20.59 -2.75
N ARG A 591 -17.88 20.44 -3.83
CA ARG A 591 -19.35 20.59 -3.86
C ARG A 591 -19.98 19.79 -4.99
N ALA A 592 -21.30 19.63 -4.99
CA ALA A 592 -21.98 19.22 -6.20
C ALA A 592 -21.89 20.35 -7.24
N GLY A 593 -21.82 20.02 -8.52
CA GLY A 593 -21.65 20.99 -9.60
C GLY A 593 -22.79 22.02 -9.65
N ALA A 594 -24.00 21.61 -9.28
CA ALA A 594 -25.18 22.46 -9.20
C ALA A 594 -25.23 23.37 -7.96
N ASP A 595 -24.45 23.05 -6.91
CA ASP A 595 -24.44 23.84 -5.68
C ASP A 595 -23.64 25.14 -5.88
N ALA A 596 -24.00 26.17 -5.12
CA ALA A 596 -23.26 27.43 -5.11
C ALA A 596 -21.83 27.24 -4.60
N ALA A 597 -20.89 27.96 -5.21
CA ALA A 597 -19.51 28.00 -4.77
C ALA A 597 -19.39 28.61 -3.37
N ALA A 598 -18.37 28.20 -2.61
CA ALA A 598 -18.07 28.81 -1.32
C ALA A 598 -17.73 30.31 -1.49
N GLU A 599 -18.26 31.16 -0.61
CA GLU A 599 -17.86 32.55 -0.54
C GLU A 599 -16.52 32.64 0.20
N VAL A 600 -15.47 33.09 -0.48
CA VAL A 600 -14.13 33.23 0.09
C VAL A 600 -13.74 34.70 0.01
N LYS A 601 -13.47 35.30 1.17
CA LYS A 601 -13.02 36.70 1.29
C LYS A 601 -11.57 36.73 1.79
N ARG A 602 -10.70 37.40 1.03
CA ARG A 602 -9.30 37.68 1.40
C ARG A 602 -9.16 39.12 1.90
N GLU A 603 -8.49 39.30 3.04
CA GLU A 603 -8.16 40.61 3.61
C GLU A 603 -6.74 40.63 4.19
N ILE A 604 -6.06 41.78 4.13
CA ILE A 604 -4.81 42.01 4.87
C ILE A 604 -5.10 42.94 6.05
N LYS A 605 -4.94 42.44 7.27
CA LYS A 605 -5.19 43.19 8.51
C LYS A 605 -3.92 43.24 9.35
N SER A 606 -3.36 44.44 9.53
CA SER A 606 -2.13 44.65 10.32
C SER A 606 -0.97 43.73 9.89
N GLY A 607 -0.76 43.57 8.58
CA GLY A 607 0.29 42.72 8.01
C GLY A 607 0.02 41.21 8.08
N LYS A 608 -1.16 40.78 8.55
CA LYS A 608 -1.60 39.39 8.57
C LYS A 608 -2.59 39.12 7.45
N LEU A 609 -2.56 37.91 6.90
CA LEU A 609 -3.56 37.45 5.96
C LEU A 609 -4.76 36.91 6.75
N VAL A 610 -5.94 37.45 6.47
CA VAL A 610 -7.22 36.98 7.01
C VAL A 610 -8.07 36.46 5.86
N VAL A 611 -8.52 35.21 5.98
CA VAL A 611 -9.38 34.55 5.00
C VAL A 611 -10.67 34.12 5.68
N THR A 612 -11.80 34.55 5.16
CA THR A 612 -13.13 34.11 5.61
C THR A 612 -13.73 33.20 4.56
N VAL A 613 -14.18 32.01 4.97
CA VAL A 613 -14.91 31.06 4.14
C VAL A 613 -16.33 30.93 4.68
N THR A 614 -17.34 31.19 3.84
CA THR A 614 -18.76 31.01 4.18
C THR A 614 -19.34 29.93 3.27
N ARG A 615 -19.80 28.83 3.85
CA ARG A 615 -20.46 27.71 3.15
C ARG A 615 -21.25 26.85 4.12
N GLY A 616 -22.32 26.20 3.65
CA GLY A 616 -23.06 25.19 4.42
C GLY A 616 -23.58 25.65 5.80
N GLY A 617 -23.91 26.93 5.97
CA GLY A 617 -24.33 27.51 7.25
C GLY A 617 -23.20 27.79 8.25
N ALA A 618 -21.95 27.50 7.88
CA ALA A 618 -20.76 27.79 8.65
C ALA A 618 -20.01 29.02 8.10
N LYS A 619 -19.33 29.72 8.99
CA LYS A 619 -18.37 30.79 8.71
C LYS A 619 -17.05 30.49 9.42
N ASP A 620 -16.01 30.29 8.64
CA ASP A 620 -14.68 29.94 9.10
C ASP A 620 -13.70 31.10 8.82
N GLU A 621 -13.06 31.61 9.86
CA GLU A 621 -12.05 32.67 9.75
C GLU A 621 -10.65 32.12 10.04
N PHE A 622 -9.75 32.29 9.08
CA PHE A 622 -8.35 31.91 9.16
C PHE A 622 -7.47 33.16 9.24
N THR A 623 -6.52 33.19 10.16
CA THR A 623 -5.51 34.25 10.27
C THR A 623 -4.12 33.63 10.15
N LEU A 624 -3.39 33.96 9.09
CA LEU A 624 -2.00 33.56 8.88
C LEU A 624 -1.06 34.72 9.25
N THR A 625 -0.06 34.42 10.07
CA THR A 625 1.02 35.35 10.44
C THR A 625 2.34 34.85 9.88
N ALA A 626 3.05 35.72 9.17
CA ALA A 626 4.37 35.42 8.62
C ALA A 626 5.46 35.43 9.70
N ALA A 627 6.42 34.51 9.60
CA ALA A 627 7.64 34.49 10.38
C ALA A 627 8.72 35.40 9.76
N PRO A 628 9.73 35.86 10.54
CA PRO A 628 10.82 36.69 10.02
C PRO A 628 11.63 36.04 8.89
N ASN A 629 11.76 34.71 8.89
CA ASN A 629 12.44 33.95 7.83
C ASN A 629 11.59 33.80 6.54
N GLY A 630 10.41 34.42 6.50
CA GLY A 630 9.48 34.32 5.38
C GLY A 630 8.46 33.18 5.50
N GLY A 631 8.61 32.28 6.48
CA GLY A 631 7.74 31.13 6.73
C GLY A 631 6.42 31.43 7.43
N ILE A 632 5.74 30.39 7.91
CA ILE A 632 4.53 30.49 8.74
C ILE A 632 4.95 30.59 10.21
N ALA A 633 4.58 31.68 10.89
CA ALA A 633 4.73 31.79 12.35
C ALA A 633 3.52 31.22 13.09
N SER A 634 2.33 31.36 12.52
CA SER A 634 1.11 30.73 13.04
C SER A 634 -0.01 30.79 12.01
N VAL A 635 -0.91 29.81 12.08
CA VAL A 635 -2.24 29.87 11.49
C VAL A 635 -3.25 29.68 12.61
N ARG A 636 -4.19 30.62 12.70
CA ARG A 636 -5.36 30.56 13.58
C ARG A 636 -6.59 30.26 12.76
N ALA A 637 -7.37 29.27 13.16
CA ALA A 637 -8.69 28.99 12.60
C ALA A 637 -9.75 29.23 13.67
N VAL A 638 -10.87 29.85 13.31
CA VAL A 638 -12.03 30.05 14.18
C VAL A 638 -13.28 29.72 13.37
N ARG A 639 -14.01 28.69 13.81
CA ARG A 639 -15.25 28.24 13.17
C ARG A 639 -16.46 28.78 13.90
N THR A 640 -17.43 29.29 13.15
CA THR A 640 -18.74 29.73 13.66
C THR A 640 -19.84 28.98 12.92
N ILE A 641 -20.73 28.32 13.66
CA ILE A 641 -21.91 27.65 13.10
C ILE A 641 -23.14 28.32 13.71
N ASP A 642 -24.08 28.77 12.88
CA ASP A 642 -25.30 29.47 13.31
C ASP A 642 -25.03 30.64 14.29
N GLY A 643 -23.95 31.39 14.03
CA GLY A 643 -23.53 32.52 14.85
C GLY A 643 -22.84 32.17 16.17
N LYS A 644 -22.65 30.88 16.49
CA LYS A 644 -21.95 30.43 17.71
C LYS A 644 -20.55 29.92 17.39
N PRO A 645 -19.50 30.39 18.08
CA PRO A 645 -18.16 29.86 17.89
C PRO A 645 -18.10 28.40 18.34
N VAL A 646 -17.56 27.55 17.48
CA VAL A 646 -17.19 26.18 17.83
C VAL A 646 -15.73 26.24 18.26
N ALA A 647 -15.46 25.80 19.49
CA ALA A 647 -14.19 26.00 20.15
C ALA A 647 -13.09 25.10 19.57
N ASP A 648 -12.54 25.47 18.41
CA ASP A 648 -11.29 24.94 17.88
C ASP A 648 -10.41 26.13 17.46
N GLU A 649 -9.51 26.56 18.34
CA GLU A 649 -8.46 27.54 17.99
C GLU A 649 -7.17 26.78 17.70
N LEU A 650 -6.71 26.86 16.46
CA LEU A 650 -5.39 26.39 16.06
C LEU A 650 -4.34 27.48 16.32
N LYS A 651 -3.16 27.12 16.84
CA LYS A 651 -1.97 27.97 16.79
C LYS A 651 -0.78 27.10 16.40
N LEU A 652 -0.48 27.10 15.11
CA LEU A 652 0.77 26.51 14.60
C LEU A 652 1.96 27.27 15.20
N LYS A 653 3.03 26.55 15.58
CA LYS A 653 4.28 27.13 16.06
C LYS A 653 5.39 26.99 15.03
#